data_AF-A0A938J949-F1
#
_entry.id   AF-A0A938J949-F1
#
_cell.length_a   1.000
_cell.length_b   1.000
_cell.length_c   1.000
_cell.angle_alpha   90.00
_cell.angle_beta   90.00
_cell.angle_gamma   90.00
#
_symmetry.space_group_name_H-M   'P 1'
#
loop_
_entity.id
_entity.type
_entity.pdbx_description
1 polymer ?
#
loop_
_entity_poly.entity_id
_entity_poly.type
_entity_poly.pdbx_seq_one_letter_code
_entity_poly.pdbx_strand_id
1 'polypeptide(L)'
;RRRERSAARRQRSACRRQHRVLTVTRPPRVLVLLAAGLAALALAATASARSIALPSTDVRVMVQSDGSVAIEERITVAFTGPYTFGYRDIPIRAGERVTAVAVSEGGTVYGPGAPTALEPGGPPGTFGIERTGSRVRIVWRFQAADQVRTFTIAYRMSGLARGYDDVVDVNLKVWGDQWTERLGRLTAQVTGPGPVRRAWGHPVWVRGDVTLQGRTAQFVELRALFPRSAFGSTTGMNVVKGKGLDRIVAEERDDAATYERDHDRIEGLKRHPWKALVFGVLAGLLPAGALISFTFWRFGRERRTRYDREYEQEPPTDTEPALVPALLRQGGEAGSFEFTATLFDLIRRGVYESRPTTTERSVWAGLRTETVSDLELSPGDRSIPLTPWENEVAKVVDGVLDGGSERLSRFREQIEDDRVTMAPRFTAFKSQAGVAVGDRGWFRSIGALPLVLGLVGFAGAGAITLFAAIDGWRSVSPRFWDVVLIGIAIALFLNAALTLAALTQRKLWRRRTAAGQEEAERWEAFRRYLSDFPRLQDAAPATLELWERYLVYGIAFGIADRVLQAAHLYMPAELAAASSVYWISPGGDLGTGPTSISIGDLASGFGSALAPPSSGSGGGGGGFSGGGGGGGGGGGGGFG
;
A
#
# COMPACT_ATOMS: atom_id res chain seq x y z
N ARG A 1 -36.13 -3.94 73.35
CA ARG A 1 -34.67 -4.04 73.06
C ARG A 1 -34.33 -4.47 71.62
N ARG A 2 -35.29 -4.43 70.68
CA ARG A 2 -35.09 -4.09 69.27
C ARG A 2 -35.14 -2.56 69.15
N ARG A 3 -34.00 -1.87 69.29
CA ARG A 3 -33.77 -0.45 68.89
C ARG A 3 -32.36 0.08 69.20
N GLU A 4 -31.50 -0.70 69.86
CA GLU A 4 -30.12 -0.26 70.19
C GLU A 4 -29.01 -1.00 69.44
N ARG A 5 -29.32 -2.03 68.64
CA ARG A 5 -28.32 -2.68 67.77
C ARG A 5 -28.28 -2.12 66.33
N SER A 6 -29.08 -1.10 66.02
CA SER A 6 -29.11 -0.44 64.70
C SER A 6 -28.18 0.76 64.56
N ALA A 7 -27.55 1.23 65.64
CA ALA A 7 -26.61 2.36 65.61
C ALA A 7 -25.13 1.92 65.43
N ALA A 8 -24.74 0.75 65.96
CA ALA A 8 -23.38 0.22 65.81
C ALA A 8 -23.07 -0.42 64.43
N ARG A 9 -24.06 -0.50 63.54
CA ARG A 9 -23.95 -1.11 62.20
C ARG A 9 -23.89 -0.10 61.05
N ARG A 10 -23.94 1.21 61.34
CA ARG A 10 -23.82 2.31 60.35
C ARG A 10 -22.49 3.09 60.39
N GLN A 11 -21.58 2.77 61.32
CA GLN A 11 -20.22 3.33 61.34
C GLN A 11 -19.11 2.35 60.93
N ARG A 12 -19.42 1.06 60.69
CA ARG A 12 -18.47 0.07 60.12
C ARG A 12 -18.71 -0.25 58.64
N SER A 13 -19.66 0.44 58.00
CA SER A 13 -20.03 0.28 56.58
C SER A 13 -19.64 1.45 55.69
N ALA A 14 -18.95 2.47 56.23
CA ALA A 14 -18.40 3.61 55.47
C ALA A 14 -16.86 3.58 55.31
N CYS A 15 -16.17 2.54 55.81
CA CYS A 15 -14.70 2.44 55.76
C CYS A 15 -14.19 1.10 55.18
N ARG A 16 -14.94 0.49 54.26
CA ARG A 16 -14.52 -0.77 53.58
C ARG A 16 -15.02 -0.94 52.15
N ARG A 17 -15.22 0.18 51.45
CA ARG A 17 -15.44 0.24 49.99
C ARG A 17 -14.69 1.44 49.43
N GLN A 18 -13.38 1.26 49.23
CA GLN A 18 -12.53 1.92 48.22
C GLN A 18 -11.05 1.73 48.58
N HIS A 19 -10.58 0.49 48.50
CA HIS A 19 -9.18 0.21 48.19
C HIS A 19 -9.18 -0.93 47.18
N ARG A 20 -9.65 -0.64 45.96
CA ARG A 20 -9.06 -1.28 44.79
C ARG A 20 -7.64 -0.72 44.76
N VAL A 21 -6.68 -1.53 45.20
CA VAL A 21 -5.30 -1.36 44.75
C VAL A 21 -5.37 -1.52 43.23
N LEU A 22 -5.47 -0.40 42.53
CA LEU A 22 -5.05 -0.32 41.14
C LEU A 22 -3.57 -0.63 41.19
N THR A 23 -3.20 -1.89 40.94
CA THR A 23 -1.89 -2.19 40.40
C THR A 23 -1.77 -1.33 39.15
N VAL A 24 -1.07 -0.19 39.28
CA VAL A 24 -0.64 0.62 38.16
C VAL A 24 0.31 -0.29 37.40
N THR A 25 -0.23 -1.03 36.44
CA THR A 25 0.53 -1.72 35.42
C THR A 25 1.42 -0.65 34.81
N ARG A 26 2.73 -0.76 35.02
CA ARG A 26 3.70 0.09 34.32
C ARG A 26 3.32 0.01 32.84
N PRO A 27 3.04 1.13 32.16
CA PRO A 27 2.80 1.11 30.73
C PRO A 27 3.95 0.34 30.06
N PRO A 28 3.68 -0.47 29.02
CA PRO A 28 4.73 -1.20 28.34
C PRO A 28 5.84 -0.21 27.98
N ARG A 29 7.12 -0.58 28.13
CA ARG A 29 8.27 0.32 27.88
C ARG A 29 8.17 1.02 26.53
N VAL A 30 7.49 0.40 25.56
CA VAL A 30 7.11 0.95 24.25
C VAL A 30 6.24 2.21 24.36
N LEU A 31 5.22 2.24 25.22
CA LEU A 31 4.33 3.39 25.45
C LEU A 31 5.02 4.55 26.20
N VAL A 32 5.95 4.24 27.12
CA VAL A 32 6.77 5.26 27.80
C VAL A 32 7.81 5.84 26.85
N LEU A 33 8.42 5.02 25.99
CA LEU A 33 9.35 5.46 24.94
C LEU A 33 8.63 6.20 23.81
N LEU A 34 7.39 5.82 23.47
CA LEU A 34 6.53 6.57 22.53
C LEU A 34 6.07 7.90 23.13
N ALA A 35 5.68 7.94 24.41
CA ALA A 35 5.28 9.18 25.08
C ALA A 35 6.49 10.10 25.33
N ALA A 36 7.67 9.55 25.68
CA ALA A 36 8.91 10.31 25.79
C ALA A 36 9.44 10.74 24.41
N GLY A 37 9.26 9.93 23.37
CA GLY A 37 9.55 10.29 21.98
C GLY A 37 8.61 11.37 21.44
N LEU A 38 7.30 11.27 21.73
CA LEU A 38 6.30 12.29 21.42
C LEU A 38 6.50 13.57 22.23
N ALA A 39 6.91 13.47 23.51
CA ALA A 39 7.25 14.62 24.34
C ALA A 39 8.58 15.25 23.91
N ALA A 40 9.58 14.47 23.46
CA ALA A 40 10.82 14.99 22.87
C ALA A 40 10.57 15.63 21.49
N LEU A 41 9.64 15.09 20.69
CA LEU A 41 9.14 15.71 19.45
C LEU A 41 8.32 16.99 19.73
N ALA A 42 7.58 17.04 20.83
CA ALA A 42 6.82 18.22 21.26
C ALA A 42 7.71 19.31 21.91
N LEU A 43 8.80 18.92 22.61
CA LEU A 43 9.80 19.84 23.17
C LEU A 43 10.82 20.30 22.12
N ALA A 44 11.04 19.55 21.04
CA ALA A 44 11.83 19.98 19.88
C ALA A 44 11.08 20.98 18.97
N ALA A 45 9.79 21.22 19.20
CA ALA A 45 8.93 22.08 18.38
C ALA A 45 8.64 23.46 19.00
N THR A 46 9.60 24.04 19.72
CA THR A 46 9.64 25.49 19.98
C THR A 46 10.88 26.13 19.34
N ALA A 47 11.32 25.61 18.18
CA ALA A 47 12.01 26.47 17.24
C ALA A 47 10.97 27.46 16.71
N SER A 48 11.12 28.75 17.03
CA SER A 48 10.29 29.81 16.44
C SER A 48 10.26 29.61 14.93
N ALA A 49 9.12 29.16 14.39
CA ALA A 49 8.99 28.84 12.98
C ALA A 49 9.02 30.17 12.22
N ARG A 50 10.22 30.55 11.75
CA ARG A 50 10.34 31.72 10.88
C ARG A 50 9.55 31.47 9.61
N SER A 51 8.73 32.43 9.21
CA SER A 51 7.89 32.35 8.02
C SER A 51 7.81 33.71 7.34
N ILE A 52 7.50 33.69 6.06
CA ILE A 52 7.28 34.89 5.25
C ILE A 52 5.94 34.81 4.56
N ALA A 53 5.29 35.96 4.42
CA ALA A 53 4.21 36.14 3.47
C ALA A 53 4.62 37.18 2.42
N LEU A 54 4.09 37.04 1.20
CA LEU A 54 4.24 38.01 0.11
C LEU A 54 2.90 38.71 -0.15
N PRO A 55 2.54 39.77 0.61
CA PRO A 55 1.27 40.46 0.43
C PRO A 55 1.05 41.01 -0.98
N SER A 56 2.06 41.71 -1.52
CA SER A 56 1.93 42.42 -2.79
C SER A 56 3.26 42.67 -3.48
N THR A 57 3.21 42.70 -4.82
CA THR A 57 4.30 43.16 -5.68
C THR A 57 3.76 44.11 -6.73
N ASP A 58 4.46 45.23 -6.94
CA ASP A 58 4.21 46.16 -8.05
C ASP A 58 5.41 46.15 -9.01
N VAL A 59 5.18 45.83 -10.28
CA VAL A 59 6.22 45.79 -11.32
C VAL A 59 5.95 46.85 -12.37
N ARG A 60 6.94 47.71 -12.61
CA ARG A 60 6.92 48.69 -13.69
C ARG A 60 7.93 48.29 -14.76
N VAL A 61 7.46 48.23 -16.00
CA VAL A 61 8.25 47.86 -17.18
C VAL A 61 8.24 49.04 -18.14
N MET A 62 9.39 49.67 -18.31
CA MET A 62 9.55 50.88 -19.10
C MET A 62 10.44 50.58 -20.31
N VAL A 63 9.79 50.40 -21.46
CA VAL A 63 10.46 50.17 -22.74
C VAL A 63 11.05 51.49 -23.24
N GLN A 64 12.34 51.49 -23.56
CA GLN A 64 13.11 52.69 -23.93
C GLN A 64 13.14 52.90 -25.45
N SER A 65 13.52 54.09 -25.90
CA SER A 65 13.57 54.46 -27.33
C SER A 65 14.59 53.65 -28.15
N ASP A 66 15.58 53.05 -27.49
CA ASP A 66 16.57 52.15 -28.09
C ASP A 66 16.16 50.66 -28.03
N GLY A 67 15.01 50.37 -27.42
CA GLY A 67 14.47 49.03 -27.22
C GLY A 67 15.01 48.27 -26.00
N SER A 68 15.88 48.88 -25.20
CA SER A 68 16.19 48.34 -23.87
C SER A 68 14.96 48.47 -22.95
N VAL A 69 14.84 47.60 -21.95
CA VAL A 69 13.68 47.56 -21.04
C VAL A 69 14.15 47.80 -19.62
N ALA A 70 13.75 48.91 -19.01
CA ALA A 70 14.00 49.18 -17.59
C ALA A 70 12.87 48.56 -16.75
N ILE A 71 13.23 47.80 -15.73
CA ILE A 71 12.29 47.07 -14.88
C ILE A 71 12.51 47.50 -13.44
N GLU A 72 11.42 47.80 -12.75
CA GLU A 72 11.39 48.10 -11.32
C GLU A 72 10.39 47.15 -10.65
N GLU A 73 10.88 46.29 -9.77
CA GLU A 73 10.07 45.37 -8.96
C GLU A 73 10.03 45.87 -7.52
N ARG A 74 8.85 46.25 -7.03
CA ARG A 74 8.60 46.63 -5.63
C ARG A 74 7.92 45.48 -4.91
N ILE A 75 8.66 44.79 -4.04
CA ILE A 75 8.26 43.54 -3.39
C ILE A 75 8.00 43.80 -1.91
N THR A 76 6.75 43.66 -1.49
CA THR A 76 6.35 43.77 -0.07
C THR A 76 6.34 42.39 0.57
N VAL A 77 7.00 42.28 1.72
CA VAL A 77 7.21 41.02 2.45
C VAL A 77 6.85 41.24 3.91
N ALA A 78 6.09 40.32 4.50
CA ALA A 78 5.83 40.27 5.93
C ALA A 78 6.67 39.15 6.55
N PHE A 79 7.63 39.50 7.39
CA PHE A 79 8.52 38.57 8.09
C PHE A 79 7.94 38.19 9.45
N THR A 80 7.97 36.90 9.79
CA THR A 80 7.81 36.38 11.15
C THR A 80 9.09 35.66 11.51
N GLY A 81 9.78 36.08 12.57
CA GLY A 81 11.14 35.65 12.90
C GLY A 81 12.25 36.38 12.11
N PRO A 82 13.54 36.11 12.42
CA PRO A 82 14.67 36.85 11.87
C PRO A 82 15.08 36.40 10.46
N TYR A 83 15.31 37.40 9.59
CA TYR A 83 15.79 37.26 8.21
C TYR A 83 16.92 38.26 7.93
N THR A 84 17.90 37.82 7.13
CA THR A 84 19.13 38.60 6.88
C THR A 84 19.44 38.86 5.41
N PHE A 85 18.78 38.15 4.50
CA PHE A 85 18.92 38.42 3.08
C PHE A 85 17.66 38.08 2.28
N GLY A 86 17.59 38.67 1.09
CA GLY A 86 16.65 38.31 0.05
C GLY A 86 17.42 38.07 -1.24
N TYR A 87 16.89 37.24 -2.12
CA TYR A 87 17.47 37.02 -3.44
C TYR A 87 16.42 37.00 -4.55
N ARG A 88 16.88 37.33 -5.76
CA ARG A 88 16.10 37.35 -6.99
C ARG A 88 16.95 36.78 -8.13
N ASP A 89 16.52 35.64 -8.66
CA ASP A 89 17.12 35.00 -9.84
C ASP A 89 16.36 35.45 -11.10
N ILE A 90 17.00 36.20 -11.98
CA ILE A 90 16.43 36.66 -13.26
C ILE A 90 16.95 35.76 -14.38
N PRO A 91 16.09 35.00 -15.09
CA PRO A 91 16.52 34.18 -16.21
C PRO A 91 16.93 35.08 -17.38
N ILE A 92 17.99 34.69 -18.09
CA ILE A 92 18.48 35.37 -19.28
C ILE A 92 18.62 34.36 -20.43
N ARG A 93 18.09 34.70 -21.60
CA ARG A 93 18.24 33.91 -22.83
C ARG A 93 19.54 34.27 -23.56
N ALA A 94 19.90 33.47 -24.57
CA ALA A 94 21.01 33.80 -25.45
C ALA A 94 20.78 35.17 -26.12
N GLY A 95 21.74 36.09 -25.97
CA GLY A 95 21.65 37.46 -26.47
C GLY A 95 21.04 38.48 -25.51
N GLU A 96 20.42 38.04 -24.41
CA GLU A 96 19.90 38.94 -23.37
C GLU A 96 21.00 39.32 -22.36
N ARG A 97 20.96 40.56 -21.86
CA ARG A 97 21.86 41.05 -20.80
C ARG A 97 21.09 41.85 -19.76
N VAL A 98 21.48 41.68 -18.50
CA VAL A 98 21.00 42.51 -17.38
C VAL A 98 22.11 43.46 -16.98
N THR A 99 21.81 44.76 -16.90
CA THR A 99 22.72 45.82 -16.49
C THR A 99 22.00 46.79 -15.55
N ALA A 100 22.74 47.77 -15.00
CA ALA A 100 22.18 48.84 -14.16
C ALA A 100 21.32 48.32 -13.00
N VAL A 101 21.76 47.23 -12.35
CA VAL A 101 21.08 46.67 -11.18
C VAL A 101 21.26 47.63 -10.00
N ALA A 102 20.15 47.94 -9.34
CA ALA A 102 20.10 48.69 -8.09
C ALA A 102 19.09 48.06 -7.14
N VAL A 103 19.40 48.09 -5.85
CA VAL A 103 18.47 47.69 -4.79
C VAL A 103 18.28 48.88 -3.86
N SER A 104 17.05 49.12 -3.45
CA SER A 104 16.72 50.17 -2.50
C SER A 104 15.56 49.79 -1.61
N GLU A 105 15.42 50.49 -0.50
CA GLU A 105 14.33 50.31 0.45
C GLU A 105 13.96 51.64 1.09
N GLY A 106 12.68 52.01 1.07
CA GLY A 106 12.22 53.26 1.69
C GLY A 106 12.88 54.53 1.14
N GLY A 107 13.44 54.49 -0.08
CA GLY A 107 14.22 55.56 -0.68
C GLY A 107 15.73 55.49 -0.43
N THR A 108 16.19 54.61 0.46
CA THR A 108 17.62 54.38 0.74
C THR A 108 18.20 53.39 -0.26
N VAL A 109 19.23 53.81 -1.00
CA VAL A 109 19.94 52.96 -1.97
C VAL A 109 20.96 52.07 -1.26
N TYR A 110 20.98 50.79 -1.61
CA TYR A 110 21.93 49.83 -1.06
C TYR A 110 23.27 49.91 -1.80
N GLY A 111 24.38 49.72 -1.09
CA GLY A 111 25.73 49.72 -1.66
C GLY A 111 26.07 48.42 -2.41
N PRO A 112 26.84 48.45 -3.51
CA PRO A 112 27.28 47.23 -4.19
C PRO A 112 28.36 46.48 -3.38
N GLY A 113 28.60 45.21 -3.70
CA GLY A 113 29.74 44.42 -3.20
C GLY A 113 29.41 43.38 -2.13
N ALA A 114 28.12 43.08 -1.91
CA ALA A 114 27.73 42.03 -0.96
C ALA A 114 28.04 40.61 -1.50
N PRO A 115 28.30 39.62 -0.63
CA PRO A 115 28.38 38.22 -1.04
C PRO A 115 27.05 37.70 -1.62
N THR A 116 27.12 36.84 -2.64
CA THR A 116 25.94 36.24 -3.30
C THR A 116 25.57 34.84 -2.80
N ALA A 117 26.30 34.32 -1.81
CA ALA A 117 25.96 33.07 -1.13
C ALA A 117 24.63 33.20 -0.36
N LEU A 118 23.75 32.21 -0.45
CA LEU A 118 22.43 32.18 0.19
C LEU A 118 22.51 31.70 1.65
N GLU A 119 23.41 32.32 2.41
CA GLU A 119 23.67 32.04 3.83
C GLU A 119 23.69 33.35 4.62
N PRO A 120 23.40 33.34 5.94
CA PRO A 120 23.51 34.53 6.78
C PRO A 120 24.91 35.15 6.73
N GLY A 121 24.99 36.47 6.59
CA GLY A 121 26.26 37.21 6.54
C GLY A 121 26.24 38.42 5.61
N GLY A 122 27.33 39.19 5.61
CA GLY A 122 27.48 40.42 4.82
C GLY A 122 26.88 41.67 5.47
N PRO A 123 27.39 42.88 5.13
CA PRO A 123 26.92 44.12 5.72
C PRO A 123 25.48 44.46 5.28
N PRO A 124 24.53 44.76 6.20
CA PRO A 124 23.19 45.22 5.84
C PRO A 124 23.23 46.49 4.98
N GLY A 125 22.22 46.67 4.12
CA GLY A 125 22.18 47.82 3.21
C GLY A 125 23.13 47.66 2.02
N THR A 126 23.52 46.43 1.68
CA THR A 126 24.34 46.13 0.50
C THR A 126 23.72 45.07 -0.40
N PHE A 127 24.16 44.99 -1.65
CA PHE A 127 23.73 43.96 -2.60
C PHE A 127 24.89 43.42 -3.45
N GLY A 128 24.72 42.20 -3.93
CA GLY A 128 25.65 41.48 -4.80
C GLY A 128 24.94 40.95 -6.03
N ILE A 129 25.69 40.80 -7.12
CA ILE A 129 25.20 40.28 -8.40
C ILE A 129 26.11 39.14 -8.83
N GLU A 130 25.51 38.00 -9.19
CA GLU A 130 26.22 36.86 -9.74
C GLU A 130 25.56 36.41 -11.03
N ARG A 131 26.35 36.10 -12.05
CA ARG A 131 25.85 35.51 -13.28
C ARG A 131 26.17 34.02 -13.29
N THR A 132 25.15 33.19 -13.34
CA THR A 132 25.29 31.73 -13.34
C THR A 132 24.65 31.18 -14.61
N GLY A 133 25.44 30.93 -15.66
CA GLY A 133 24.97 30.37 -16.94
C GLY A 133 23.81 31.17 -17.56
N SER A 134 22.58 30.66 -17.38
CA SER A 134 21.31 31.20 -17.90
C SER A 134 20.52 32.10 -16.93
N ARG A 135 21.14 32.58 -15.84
CA ARG A 135 20.49 33.50 -14.88
C ARG A 135 21.44 34.56 -14.33
N VAL A 136 20.85 35.67 -13.87
CA VAL A 136 21.48 36.70 -13.06
C VAL A 136 20.83 36.69 -11.68
N ARG A 137 21.60 36.34 -10.66
CA ARG A 137 21.18 36.36 -9.27
C ARG A 137 21.53 37.69 -8.63
N ILE A 138 20.55 38.32 -7.99
CA ILE A 138 20.71 39.51 -7.17
C ILE A 138 20.45 39.10 -5.73
N VAL A 139 21.40 39.35 -4.82
CA VAL A 139 21.23 39.10 -3.38
C VAL A 139 21.39 40.42 -2.64
N TRP A 140 20.42 40.78 -1.80
CA TRP A 140 20.52 41.98 -0.96
C TRP A 140 20.48 41.62 0.52
N ARG A 141 21.30 42.33 1.31
CA ARG A 141 21.54 42.09 2.73
C ARG A 141 20.77 43.09 3.58
N PHE A 142 20.07 42.60 4.59
CA PHE A 142 19.28 43.41 5.50
C PHE A 142 19.17 42.73 6.88
N GLN A 143 18.44 43.33 7.81
CA GLN A 143 18.03 42.66 9.06
C GLN A 143 16.57 42.97 9.31
N ALA A 144 15.72 41.95 9.35
CA ALA A 144 14.30 42.09 9.61
C ALA A 144 13.85 41.02 10.61
N ALA A 145 13.01 41.38 11.57
CA ALA A 145 12.31 40.41 12.42
C ALA A 145 10.90 40.93 12.73
N ASP A 146 9.89 40.09 12.52
CA ASP A 146 8.49 40.37 12.90
C ASP A 146 7.95 41.70 12.35
N GLN A 147 8.27 42.00 11.08
CA GLN A 147 7.99 43.29 10.46
C GLN A 147 7.66 43.15 8.97
N VAL A 148 6.96 44.15 8.43
CA VAL A 148 6.70 44.28 6.99
C VAL A 148 7.76 45.19 6.37
N ARG A 149 8.37 44.76 5.27
CA ARG A 149 9.35 45.56 4.50
C ARG A 149 9.01 45.57 3.03
N THR A 150 9.49 46.59 2.33
CA THR A 150 9.27 46.71 0.88
C THR A 150 10.57 47.04 0.17
N PHE A 151 11.09 46.07 -0.56
CA PHE A 151 12.34 46.20 -1.32
C PHE A 151 12.03 46.57 -2.77
N THR A 152 12.83 47.46 -3.35
CA THR A 152 12.74 47.85 -4.76
C THR A 152 13.99 47.37 -5.48
N ILE A 153 13.80 46.49 -6.46
CA ILE A 153 14.85 45.93 -7.31
C ILE A 153 14.67 46.56 -8.70
N ALA A 154 15.63 47.38 -9.12
CA ALA A 154 15.63 48.01 -10.43
C ALA A 154 16.76 47.44 -11.29
N TYR A 155 16.49 47.16 -12.56
CA TYR A 155 17.49 46.68 -13.50
C TYR A 155 17.09 46.97 -14.95
N ARG A 156 18.05 46.92 -15.87
CA ARG A 156 17.84 47.12 -17.30
C ARG A 156 18.14 45.83 -18.07
N MET A 157 17.21 45.41 -18.91
CA MET A 157 17.38 44.31 -19.84
C MET A 157 17.60 44.81 -21.26
N SER A 158 18.64 44.33 -21.93
CA SER A 158 18.81 44.45 -23.39
C SER A 158 18.70 43.09 -24.06
N GLY A 159 18.24 43.07 -25.31
CA GLY A 159 17.95 41.85 -26.07
C GLY A 159 16.59 41.20 -25.78
N LEU A 160 15.86 41.66 -24.75
CA LEU A 160 14.53 41.15 -24.38
C LEU A 160 13.47 41.52 -25.42
N ALA A 161 13.47 42.78 -25.86
CA ALA A 161 12.53 43.25 -26.88
C ALA A 161 12.96 42.72 -28.26
N ARG A 162 12.02 42.10 -28.98
CA ARG A 162 12.24 41.64 -30.36
C ARG A 162 11.74 42.70 -31.34
N GLY A 163 12.65 43.29 -32.09
CA GLY A 163 12.33 44.31 -33.09
C GLY A 163 12.09 43.69 -34.46
N TYR A 164 10.85 43.72 -34.93
CA TYR A 164 10.45 43.38 -36.30
C TYR A 164 10.40 44.63 -37.18
N ASP A 165 10.17 44.44 -38.48
CA ASP A 165 10.07 45.53 -39.43
C ASP A 165 8.85 46.45 -39.15
N ASP A 166 7.78 45.93 -38.53
CA ASP A 166 6.51 46.62 -38.29
C ASP A 166 6.17 46.83 -36.79
N VAL A 167 6.63 45.95 -35.90
CA VAL A 167 6.36 46.01 -34.45
C VAL A 167 7.56 45.66 -33.59
N VAL A 168 7.54 46.09 -32.33
CA VAL A 168 8.44 45.64 -31.28
C VAL A 168 7.65 44.78 -30.29
N ASP A 169 8.07 43.53 -30.11
CA ASP A 169 7.47 42.54 -29.22
C ASP A 169 8.23 42.47 -27.89
N VAL A 170 7.57 42.89 -26.82
CA VAL A 170 8.09 42.81 -25.45
C VAL A 170 7.32 41.72 -24.73
N ASN A 171 7.96 40.58 -24.53
CA ASN A 171 7.39 39.44 -23.80
C ASN A 171 8.19 39.17 -22.52
N LEU A 172 7.60 39.49 -21.37
CA LEU A 172 8.24 39.40 -20.05
C LEU A 172 7.41 38.53 -19.10
N LYS A 173 8.05 37.52 -18.49
CA LYS A 173 7.51 36.82 -17.32
C LYS A 173 7.73 37.69 -16.08
N VAL A 174 6.69 38.41 -15.68
CA VAL A 174 6.70 39.40 -14.59
C VAL A 174 6.79 38.73 -13.22
N TRP A 175 6.15 37.58 -13.06
CA TRP A 175 6.22 36.77 -11.83
C TRP A 175 6.34 35.29 -12.17
N GLY A 176 7.20 34.55 -11.46
CA GLY A 176 7.52 33.15 -11.71
C GLY A 176 6.95 32.19 -10.66
N ASP A 177 6.84 30.92 -11.03
CA ASP A 177 6.43 29.80 -10.17
C ASP A 177 7.57 29.30 -9.26
N GLN A 178 8.79 29.83 -9.41
CA GLN A 178 9.97 29.50 -8.61
C GLN A 178 10.06 30.28 -7.27
N TRP A 179 9.07 31.12 -6.94
CA TRP A 179 9.01 31.79 -5.64
C TRP A 179 8.61 30.79 -4.55
N THR A 180 9.29 30.83 -3.40
CA THR A 180 9.04 29.91 -2.29
C THR A 180 7.63 30.04 -1.71
N GLU A 181 7.01 31.22 -1.83
CA GLU A 181 5.70 31.54 -1.25
C GLU A 181 4.71 32.03 -2.30
N ARG A 182 3.41 31.86 -2.00
CA ARG A 182 2.32 32.36 -2.84
C ARG A 182 2.18 33.89 -2.71
N LEU A 183 2.13 34.59 -3.83
CA LEU A 183 1.92 36.04 -3.89
C LEU A 183 0.43 36.41 -3.73
N GLY A 184 0.14 37.33 -2.82
CA GLY A 184 -1.23 37.83 -2.59
C GLY A 184 -1.78 38.65 -3.77
N ARG A 185 -1.07 39.71 -4.15
CA ARG A 185 -1.45 40.63 -5.25
C ARG A 185 -0.27 40.97 -6.14
N LEU A 186 -0.46 40.92 -7.46
CA LEU A 186 0.50 41.43 -8.44
C LEU A 186 -0.11 42.60 -9.23
N THR A 187 0.57 43.73 -9.27
CA THR A 187 0.29 44.82 -10.22
C THR A 187 1.44 44.87 -11.21
N ALA A 188 1.15 44.88 -12.52
CA ALA A 188 2.16 45.04 -13.55
C ALA A 188 1.75 46.16 -14.51
N GLN A 189 2.66 47.08 -14.82
CA GLN A 189 2.43 48.18 -15.75
C GLN A 189 3.53 48.22 -16.80
N VAL A 190 3.15 48.30 -18.07
CA VAL A 190 4.11 48.43 -19.19
C VAL A 190 3.87 49.72 -19.93
N THR A 191 4.94 50.50 -20.08
CA THR A 191 4.96 51.76 -20.82
C THR A 191 6.07 51.75 -21.85
N GLY A 192 5.96 52.59 -22.89
CA GLY A 192 6.95 52.66 -23.95
C GLY A 192 6.86 53.94 -24.76
N PRO A 193 7.72 54.11 -25.78
CA PRO A 193 7.86 55.36 -26.55
C PRO A 193 6.65 55.69 -27.45
N GLY A 194 5.66 54.80 -27.53
CA GLY A 194 4.45 54.97 -28.34
C GLY A 194 3.28 54.16 -27.78
N PRO A 195 2.08 54.27 -28.39
CA PRO A 195 0.91 53.56 -27.91
C PRO A 195 1.09 52.05 -28.07
N VAL A 196 0.59 51.29 -27.08
CA VAL A 196 0.49 49.84 -27.16
C VAL A 196 -0.51 49.49 -28.27
N ARG A 197 -0.08 48.75 -29.30
CA ARG A 197 -0.97 48.28 -30.37
C ARG A 197 -1.82 47.10 -29.91
N ARG A 198 -1.22 46.16 -29.18
CA ARG A 198 -1.87 44.98 -28.60
C ARG A 198 -1.13 44.53 -27.36
N ALA A 199 -1.86 43.93 -26.42
CA ALA A 199 -1.29 43.29 -25.25
C ALA A 199 -2.02 42.00 -24.90
N TRP A 200 -1.28 41.05 -24.34
CA TRP A 200 -1.77 39.78 -23.82
C TRP A 200 -1.18 39.53 -22.43
N GLY A 201 -1.96 38.88 -21.57
CA GLY A 201 -1.47 38.33 -20.31
C GLY A 201 -1.55 36.80 -20.36
N HIS A 202 -0.52 36.15 -19.81
CA HIS A 202 -0.56 34.72 -19.55
C HIS A 202 -0.62 34.47 -18.04
N PRO A 203 -1.45 33.52 -17.60
CA PRO A 203 -2.20 32.55 -18.41
C PRO A 203 -3.38 33.17 -19.18
N VAL A 204 -3.83 32.49 -20.25
CA VAL A 204 -4.75 32.99 -21.31
C VAL A 204 -6.05 33.66 -20.82
N TRP A 205 -6.49 33.40 -19.58
CA TRP A 205 -7.62 34.08 -18.97
C TRP A 205 -7.34 35.54 -18.55
N VAL A 206 -6.10 36.03 -18.70
CA VAL A 206 -5.72 37.43 -18.49
C VAL A 206 -5.79 38.17 -19.83
N ARG A 207 -6.96 38.71 -20.20
CA ARG A 207 -7.17 39.52 -21.44
C ARG A 207 -7.06 41.03 -21.15
N GLY A 208 -6.57 41.82 -22.10
CA GLY A 208 -6.58 43.30 -22.03
C GLY A 208 -7.91 43.88 -22.55
N ASP A 209 -8.48 44.98 -22.03
CA ASP A 209 -8.06 46.01 -21.06
C ASP A 209 -8.33 45.64 -19.59
N VAL A 210 -7.30 45.37 -18.78
CA VAL A 210 -7.53 44.96 -17.38
C VAL A 210 -6.47 45.49 -16.39
N THR A 211 -6.94 46.41 -15.53
CA THR A 211 -6.74 46.39 -14.08
C THR A 211 -7.47 45.17 -13.49
N LEU A 212 -6.74 44.17 -12.99
CA LEU A 212 -7.29 43.05 -12.22
C LEU A 212 -7.01 43.32 -10.73
N GLN A 213 -8.00 43.87 -10.03
CA GLN A 213 -7.97 43.88 -8.56
C GLN A 213 -8.32 42.49 -8.04
N GLY A 214 -7.36 41.86 -7.34
CA GLY A 214 -7.66 40.79 -6.38
C GLY A 214 -7.71 39.35 -6.92
N ARG A 215 -6.70 38.90 -7.67
CA ARG A 215 -6.49 37.44 -7.85
C ARG A 215 -5.05 37.02 -7.58
N THR A 216 -4.92 35.97 -6.78
CA THR A 216 -3.69 35.27 -6.43
C THR A 216 -3.20 34.53 -7.68
N ALA A 217 -1.96 34.77 -8.12
CA ALA A 217 -1.38 34.11 -9.31
C ALA A 217 -0.01 33.49 -8.96
N GLN A 218 0.25 32.28 -9.46
CA GLN A 218 1.53 31.58 -9.24
C GLN A 218 2.61 32.01 -10.25
N PHE A 219 2.23 32.39 -11.48
CA PHE A 219 3.09 33.08 -12.43
C PHE A 219 2.25 34.02 -13.29
N VAL A 220 2.86 35.07 -13.83
CA VAL A 220 2.22 36.01 -14.76
C VAL A 220 3.22 36.42 -15.84
N GLU A 221 2.83 36.28 -17.10
CA GLU A 221 3.57 36.82 -18.25
C GLU A 221 2.77 37.93 -18.89
N LEU A 222 3.48 38.94 -19.37
CA LEU A 222 2.90 40.07 -20.07
C LEU A 222 3.61 40.24 -21.39
N ARG A 223 2.83 40.23 -22.47
CA ARG A 223 3.28 40.45 -23.84
C ARG A 223 2.65 41.74 -24.36
N ALA A 224 3.47 42.68 -24.82
CA ALA A 224 3.01 43.97 -25.36
C ALA A 224 3.69 44.26 -26.70
N LEU A 225 2.89 44.69 -27.69
CA LEU A 225 3.37 45.10 -29.02
C LEU A 225 3.30 46.60 -29.18
N PHE A 226 4.41 47.18 -29.60
CA PHE A 226 4.54 48.60 -29.92
C PHE A 226 4.81 48.78 -31.42
N PRO A 227 4.39 49.89 -32.04
CA PRO A 227 4.75 50.16 -33.44
C PRO A 227 6.27 50.36 -33.57
N ARG A 228 6.91 49.72 -34.55
CA ARG A 228 8.37 49.85 -34.77
C ARG A 228 8.80 51.30 -35.00
N SER A 229 7.94 52.12 -35.59
CA SER A 229 8.17 53.54 -35.84
C SER A 229 8.29 54.43 -34.60
N ALA A 230 7.85 53.96 -33.42
CA ALA A 230 8.00 54.71 -32.17
C ALA A 230 9.43 54.65 -31.59
N PHE A 231 10.31 53.81 -32.14
CA PHE A 231 11.65 53.58 -31.62
C PHE A 231 12.71 54.26 -32.47
N GLY A 232 13.52 55.11 -31.84
CA GLY A 232 14.62 55.83 -32.47
C GLY A 232 15.84 54.95 -32.76
N SER A 233 15.99 53.80 -32.10
CA SER A 233 17.09 52.87 -32.34
C SER A 233 16.69 51.43 -32.00
N THR A 234 17.44 50.44 -32.51
CA THR A 234 17.33 49.01 -32.19
C THR A 234 18.50 48.46 -31.39
N THR A 235 19.42 49.31 -30.92
CA THR A 235 20.65 48.87 -30.23
C THR A 235 20.38 47.98 -29.01
N GLY A 236 19.26 48.21 -28.32
CA GLY A 236 18.83 47.42 -27.16
C GLY A 236 17.95 46.19 -27.50
N MET A 237 17.65 45.96 -28.78
CA MET A 237 16.71 44.92 -29.24
C MET A 237 17.42 43.69 -29.80
N ASN A 238 16.70 42.58 -29.84
CA ASN A 238 17.00 41.46 -30.72
C ASN A 238 16.25 41.67 -32.06
N VAL A 239 16.98 42.00 -33.12
CA VAL A 239 16.38 42.35 -34.43
C VAL A 239 16.05 41.10 -35.23
N VAL A 240 14.79 40.98 -35.64
CA VAL A 240 14.27 39.87 -36.44
C VAL A 240 13.72 40.43 -37.75
N LYS A 241 14.21 39.92 -38.88
CA LYS A 241 13.74 40.36 -40.20
C LYS A 241 12.30 39.91 -40.46
N GLY A 242 11.53 40.76 -41.14
CA GLY A 242 10.15 40.48 -41.56
C GLY A 242 9.10 41.11 -40.64
N LYS A 243 7.83 41.00 -41.07
CA LYS A 243 6.67 41.48 -40.32
C LYS A 243 6.34 40.52 -39.18
N GLY A 244 6.23 41.06 -37.97
CA GLY A 244 5.93 40.31 -36.74
C GLY A 244 4.48 40.38 -36.31
N LEU A 245 3.73 41.43 -36.65
CA LEU A 245 2.42 41.70 -36.06
C LEU A 245 1.41 40.57 -36.32
N ASP A 246 1.16 40.25 -37.59
CA ASP A 246 0.14 39.25 -37.96
C ASP A 246 0.54 37.85 -37.49
N ARG A 247 1.84 37.54 -37.52
CA ARG A 247 2.38 36.25 -37.07
C ARG A 247 2.14 36.06 -35.56
N ILE A 248 2.48 37.06 -34.75
CA ILE A 248 2.30 37.01 -33.30
C ILE A 248 0.81 36.97 -32.95
N VAL A 249 -0.02 37.77 -33.64
CA VAL A 249 -1.46 37.76 -33.42
C VAL A 249 -2.09 36.41 -33.76
N ALA A 250 -1.62 35.74 -34.80
CA ALA A 250 -2.08 34.40 -35.16
C ALA A 250 -1.67 33.36 -34.10
N GLU A 251 -0.40 33.38 -33.66
CA GLU A 251 0.11 32.53 -32.58
C GLU A 251 -0.74 32.64 -31.30
N GLU A 252 -0.98 33.87 -30.83
CA GLU A 252 -1.78 34.13 -29.62
C GLU A 252 -3.25 33.70 -29.75
N ARG A 253 -3.83 33.82 -30.96
CA ARG A 253 -5.20 33.37 -31.23
C ARG A 253 -5.31 31.85 -31.20
N ASP A 254 -4.35 31.16 -31.81
CA ASP A 254 -4.32 29.69 -31.86
C ASP A 254 -4.11 29.09 -30.47
N ASP A 255 -3.24 29.71 -29.66
CA ASP A 255 -3.03 29.33 -28.26
C ASP A 255 -4.29 29.55 -27.42
N ALA A 256 -4.98 30.69 -27.60
CA ALA A 256 -6.23 30.97 -26.91
C ALA A 256 -7.35 29.97 -27.28
N ALA A 257 -7.52 29.69 -28.58
CA ALA A 257 -8.50 28.73 -29.07
C ALA A 257 -8.21 27.30 -28.60
N THR A 258 -6.93 26.94 -28.42
CA THR A 258 -6.55 25.63 -27.89
C THR A 258 -6.87 25.52 -26.40
N TYR A 259 -6.57 26.56 -25.62
CA TYR A 259 -6.96 26.63 -24.21
C TYR A 259 -8.47 26.53 -24.01
N GLU A 260 -9.27 27.29 -24.77
CA GLU A 260 -10.73 27.25 -24.68
C GLU A 260 -11.29 25.85 -24.99
N ARG A 261 -10.78 25.19 -26.05
CA ARG A 261 -11.19 23.82 -26.39
C ARG A 261 -10.87 22.81 -25.28
N ASP A 262 -9.68 22.87 -24.71
CA ASP A 262 -9.28 21.96 -23.63
C ASP A 262 -10.09 22.23 -22.35
N HIS A 263 -10.28 23.51 -22.01
CA HIS A 263 -11.12 23.93 -20.88
C HIS A 263 -12.56 23.44 -21.05
N ASP A 264 -13.17 23.61 -22.22
CA ASP A 264 -14.54 23.17 -22.51
C ASP A 264 -14.69 21.64 -22.43
N ARG A 265 -13.69 20.88 -22.87
CA ARG A 265 -13.68 19.42 -22.72
C ARG A 265 -13.60 18.99 -21.26
N ILE A 266 -12.74 19.64 -20.48
CA ILE A 266 -12.60 19.37 -19.04
C ILE A 266 -13.90 19.73 -18.30
N GLU A 267 -14.48 20.90 -18.59
CA GLU A 267 -15.77 21.30 -18.04
C GLU A 267 -16.90 20.36 -18.47
N GLY A 268 -16.89 19.89 -19.71
CA GLY A 268 -17.81 18.84 -20.17
C GLY A 268 -17.72 17.56 -19.36
N LEU A 269 -16.50 17.16 -18.97
CA LEU A 269 -16.26 16.01 -18.09
C LEU A 269 -16.84 16.23 -16.69
N LYS A 270 -16.70 17.45 -16.14
CA LYS A 270 -17.28 17.85 -14.84
C LYS A 270 -18.81 17.90 -14.88
N ARG A 271 -19.41 18.33 -15.98
CA ARG A 271 -20.88 18.39 -16.16
C ARG A 271 -21.52 17.01 -16.25
N HIS A 272 -20.78 16.03 -16.77
CA HIS A 272 -21.27 14.66 -16.92
C HIS A 272 -20.34 13.64 -16.24
N PRO A 273 -20.19 13.71 -14.90
CA PRO A 273 -19.23 12.90 -14.16
C PRO A 273 -19.52 11.41 -14.31
N TRP A 274 -20.80 11.04 -14.52
CA TRP A 274 -21.20 9.65 -14.75
C TRP A 274 -20.61 9.06 -16.04
N LYS A 275 -20.44 9.84 -17.12
CA LYS A 275 -19.83 9.35 -18.37
C LYS A 275 -18.37 9.00 -18.15
N ALA A 276 -17.66 9.88 -17.44
CA ALA A 276 -16.28 9.64 -17.04
C ALA A 276 -16.16 8.43 -16.10
N LEU A 277 -17.11 8.27 -15.17
CA LEU A 277 -17.19 7.10 -14.30
C LEU A 277 -17.41 5.81 -15.10
N VAL A 278 -18.40 5.77 -15.99
CA VAL A 278 -18.69 4.58 -16.82
C VAL A 278 -17.47 4.22 -17.67
N PHE A 279 -16.87 5.19 -18.36
CA PHE A 279 -15.67 4.95 -19.15
C PHE A 279 -14.50 4.48 -18.28
N GLY A 280 -14.29 5.10 -17.12
CA GLY A 280 -13.25 4.73 -16.17
C GLY A 280 -13.44 3.32 -15.61
N VAL A 281 -14.67 2.94 -15.27
CA VAL A 281 -15.01 1.59 -14.79
C VAL A 281 -14.80 0.56 -15.89
N LEU A 282 -15.26 0.83 -17.12
CA LEU A 282 -15.05 -0.06 -18.25
C LEU A 282 -13.56 -0.23 -18.56
N ALA A 283 -12.79 0.86 -18.59
CA ALA A 283 -11.35 0.82 -18.80
C ALA A 283 -10.60 0.12 -17.66
N GLY A 284 -11.05 0.28 -16.42
CA GLY A 284 -10.44 -0.30 -15.22
C GLY A 284 -10.77 -1.78 -14.98
N LEU A 285 -11.86 -2.29 -15.56
CA LEU A 285 -12.35 -3.66 -15.29
C LEU A 285 -12.35 -4.57 -16.52
N LEU A 286 -12.68 -4.09 -17.71
CA LEU A 286 -12.85 -4.95 -18.88
C LEU A 286 -11.56 -5.68 -19.30
N PRO A 287 -10.38 -5.03 -19.39
CA PRO A 287 -9.17 -5.71 -19.84
C PRO A 287 -8.74 -6.84 -18.91
N ALA A 288 -8.66 -6.57 -17.60
CA ALA A 288 -8.35 -7.58 -16.60
C ALA A 288 -9.46 -8.64 -16.51
N GLY A 289 -10.74 -8.24 -16.59
CA GLY A 289 -11.87 -9.17 -16.63
C GLY A 289 -11.78 -10.14 -17.80
N ALA A 290 -11.50 -9.65 -19.01
CA ALA A 290 -11.31 -10.47 -20.20
C ALA A 290 -10.12 -11.43 -20.05
N LEU A 291 -8.99 -10.94 -19.52
CA LEU A 291 -7.81 -11.78 -19.26
C LEU A 291 -8.11 -12.89 -18.23
N ILE A 292 -8.83 -12.56 -17.16
CA ILE A 292 -9.22 -13.51 -16.11
C ILE A 292 -10.20 -14.54 -16.68
N SER A 293 -11.21 -14.11 -17.42
CA SER A 293 -12.18 -15.00 -18.07
C SER A 293 -11.50 -15.94 -19.06
N PHE A 294 -10.59 -15.42 -19.88
CA PHE A 294 -9.77 -16.22 -20.79
C PHE A 294 -8.93 -17.25 -20.03
N THR A 295 -8.26 -16.82 -18.96
CA THR A 295 -7.42 -17.70 -18.14
C THR A 295 -8.23 -18.82 -17.50
N PHE A 296 -9.39 -18.48 -16.93
CA PHE A 296 -10.29 -19.46 -16.34
C PHE A 296 -10.78 -20.47 -17.37
N TRP A 297 -11.29 -20.00 -18.51
CA TRP A 297 -11.85 -20.88 -19.53
C TRP A 297 -10.79 -21.81 -20.12
N ARG A 298 -9.56 -21.31 -20.30
CA ARG A 298 -8.47 -22.05 -20.95
C ARG A 298 -7.66 -22.94 -20.00
N PHE A 299 -7.50 -22.53 -18.74
CA PHE A 299 -6.58 -23.15 -17.79
C PHE A 299 -7.21 -23.53 -16.44
N GLY A 300 -8.20 -22.80 -15.95
CA GLY A 300 -8.86 -23.09 -14.66
C GLY A 300 -9.97 -24.13 -14.72
N ARG A 301 -10.73 -24.19 -15.83
CA ARG A 301 -11.87 -25.10 -15.96
C ARG A 301 -11.46 -26.57 -15.88
N GLU A 302 -12.08 -27.30 -14.95
CA GLU A 302 -11.87 -28.74 -14.74
C GLU A 302 -12.32 -29.57 -15.94
N ARG A 303 -11.64 -30.70 -16.17
CA ARG A 303 -12.00 -31.67 -17.20
C ARG A 303 -13.12 -32.55 -16.66
N ARG A 304 -14.07 -32.92 -17.52
CA ARG A 304 -14.99 -34.02 -17.20
C ARG A 304 -14.25 -35.34 -17.39
N THR A 305 -14.34 -36.25 -16.43
CA THR A 305 -13.83 -37.62 -16.57
C THR A 305 -14.97 -38.57 -16.94
N ARG A 306 -14.67 -39.87 -17.03
CA ARG A 306 -15.65 -40.94 -17.23
C ARG A 306 -16.16 -41.52 -15.91
N TYR A 307 -15.65 -41.07 -14.78
CA TYR A 307 -16.07 -41.56 -13.47
C TYR A 307 -17.49 -41.09 -13.16
N ASP A 308 -18.38 -42.05 -12.89
CA ASP A 308 -19.83 -41.85 -12.77
C ASP A 308 -20.40 -42.33 -11.42
N ARG A 309 -19.57 -42.93 -10.56
CA ARG A 309 -20.02 -43.42 -9.25
C ARG A 309 -20.26 -42.28 -8.29
N GLU A 310 -21.37 -42.37 -7.57
CA GLU A 310 -21.73 -41.41 -6.55
C GLU A 310 -20.94 -41.61 -5.25
N TYR A 311 -20.61 -42.86 -4.91
CA TYR A 311 -19.93 -43.22 -3.67
C TYR A 311 -18.81 -44.23 -3.93
N GLU A 312 -17.75 -44.13 -3.14
CA GLU A 312 -16.77 -45.21 -2.94
C GLU A 312 -16.83 -45.63 -1.49
N GLN A 313 -16.88 -46.94 -1.23
CA GLN A 313 -16.92 -47.49 0.13
C GLN A 313 -15.51 -47.70 0.68
N GLU A 314 -14.49 -47.82 -0.16
CA GLU A 314 -13.12 -48.02 0.27
C GLU A 314 -12.24 -46.86 -0.21
N PRO A 315 -11.14 -46.55 0.51
CA PRO A 315 -10.14 -45.62 0.00
C PRO A 315 -9.72 -46.00 -1.42
N PRO A 316 -9.88 -45.11 -2.42
CA PRO A 316 -9.75 -45.48 -3.82
C PRO A 316 -8.32 -45.81 -4.25
N THR A 317 -7.33 -45.28 -3.53
CA THR A 317 -5.89 -45.49 -3.70
C THR A 317 -5.22 -45.49 -2.33
N ASP A 318 -3.99 -46.02 -2.23
CA ASP A 318 -3.17 -45.97 -1.01
C ASP A 318 -2.48 -44.60 -0.81
N THR A 319 -3.08 -43.52 -1.31
CA THR A 319 -2.52 -42.16 -1.18
C THR A 319 -2.61 -41.71 0.27
N GLU A 320 -1.48 -41.27 0.83
CA GLU A 320 -1.34 -40.93 2.24
C GLU A 320 -2.32 -39.82 2.66
N PRO A 321 -2.89 -39.89 3.88
CA PRO A 321 -3.94 -38.98 4.34
C PRO A 321 -3.50 -37.50 4.37
N ALA A 322 -2.19 -37.24 4.47
CA ALA A 322 -1.64 -35.89 4.41
C ALA A 322 -1.79 -35.21 3.03
N LEU A 323 -1.90 -36.00 1.95
CA LEU A 323 -1.87 -35.49 0.58
C LEU A 323 -3.27 -35.34 -0.03
N VAL A 324 -4.22 -36.20 0.36
CA VAL A 324 -5.57 -36.25 -0.23
C VAL A 324 -6.32 -34.91 -0.11
N PRO A 325 -6.34 -34.21 1.05
CA PRO A 325 -7.04 -32.92 1.13
C PRO A 325 -6.45 -31.85 0.21
N ALA A 326 -5.14 -31.88 -0.06
CA ALA A 326 -4.51 -30.96 -1.01
C ALA A 326 -4.94 -31.27 -2.46
N LEU A 327 -5.12 -32.55 -2.82
CA LEU A 327 -5.70 -32.95 -4.10
C LEU A 327 -7.12 -32.38 -4.29
N LEU A 328 -7.99 -32.58 -3.29
CA LEU A 328 -9.37 -32.12 -3.32
C LEU A 328 -9.48 -30.58 -3.34
N ARG A 329 -8.66 -29.87 -2.56
CA ARG A 329 -8.66 -28.40 -2.51
C ARG A 329 -7.97 -27.71 -3.70
N GLN A 330 -7.37 -28.47 -4.61
CA GLN A 330 -6.53 -27.97 -5.72
C GLN A 330 -5.28 -27.22 -5.25
N GLY A 331 -4.68 -27.75 -4.19
CA GLY A 331 -3.52 -27.22 -3.49
C GLY A 331 -3.88 -26.77 -2.08
N GLY A 332 -3.00 -25.92 -1.54
CA GLY A 332 -2.99 -25.62 -0.11
C GLY A 332 -1.84 -26.39 0.53
N GLU A 333 -1.38 -25.89 1.66
CA GLU A 333 -0.43 -26.64 2.49
C GLU A 333 -1.20 -27.66 3.33
N ALA A 334 -0.50 -28.71 3.76
CA ALA A 334 -1.00 -29.59 4.81
C ALA A 334 -1.25 -28.76 6.07
N GLY A 335 -2.40 -28.97 6.71
CA GLY A 335 -2.80 -28.31 7.94
C GLY A 335 -2.68 -29.24 9.13
N SER A 336 -3.39 -28.87 10.20
CA SER A 336 -3.39 -29.65 11.43
C SER A 336 -4.28 -30.90 11.35
N PHE A 337 -5.30 -30.91 10.48
CA PHE A 337 -6.08 -32.11 10.17
C PHE A 337 -5.21 -33.16 9.48
N GLU A 338 -4.44 -32.76 8.47
CA GLU A 338 -3.49 -33.63 7.77
C GLU A 338 -2.41 -34.17 8.71
N PHE A 339 -1.90 -33.34 9.62
CA PHE A 339 -0.95 -33.77 10.65
C PHE A 339 -1.56 -34.80 11.61
N THR A 340 -2.77 -34.53 12.11
CA THR A 340 -3.47 -35.43 13.05
C THR A 340 -3.84 -36.75 12.38
N ALA A 341 -4.31 -36.71 11.13
CA ALA A 341 -4.58 -37.91 10.35
C ALA A 341 -3.32 -38.73 10.13
N THR A 342 -2.17 -38.08 9.91
CA THR A 342 -0.88 -38.77 9.79
C THR A 342 -0.48 -39.44 11.10
N LEU A 343 -0.62 -38.76 12.25
CA LEU A 343 -0.39 -39.37 13.57
C LEU A 343 -1.25 -40.61 13.77
N PHE A 344 -2.55 -40.53 13.46
CA PHE A 344 -3.46 -41.65 13.60
C PHE A 344 -3.14 -42.80 12.62
N ASP A 345 -2.63 -42.51 11.41
CA ASP A 345 -2.11 -43.54 10.52
C ASP A 345 -0.82 -44.19 11.07
N LEU A 346 0.07 -43.43 11.71
CA LEU A 346 1.27 -43.98 12.37
C LEU A 346 0.91 -44.93 13.52
N ILE A 347 -0.13 -44.60 14.31
CA ILE A 347 -0.67 -45.48 15.36
C ILE A 347 -1.25 -46.75 14.72
N ARG A 348 -2.07 -46.61 13.68
CA ARG A 348 -2.66 -47.73 12.94
C ARG A 348 -1.60 -48.70 12.39
N ARG A 349 -0.49 -48.17 11.88
CA ARG A 349 0.63 -48.97 11.36
C ARG A 349 1.51 -49.58 12.45
N GLY A 350 1.32 -49.23 13.73
CA GLY A 350 2.12 -49.75 14.85
C GLY A 350 3.44 -49.03 15.10
N VAL A 351 3.67 -47.86 14.47
CA VAL A 351 4.85 -47.01 14.76
C VAL A 351 4.77 -46.45 16.18
N TYR A 352 3.54 -46.22 16.65
CA TYR A 352 3.21 -45.89 18.03
C TYR A 352 2.18 -46.88 18.54
N GLU A 353 2.40 -47.40 19.74
CA GLU A 353 1.40 -48.18 20.46
C GLU A 353 0.44 -47.24 21.19
N SER A 354 -0.82 -47.63 21.28
CA SER A 354 -1.84 -46.92 22.02
C SER A 354 -2.48 -47.85 23.05
N ARG A 355 -2.78 -47.32 24.24
CA ARG A 355 -3.50 -48.02 25.30
C ARG A 355 -4.66 -47.17 25.79
N PRO A 356 -5.87 -47.74 25.88
CA PRO A 356 -6.99 -47.05 26.49
C PRO A 356 -6.71 -46.71 27.95
N THR A 357 -6.97 -45.47 28.33
CA THR A 357 -6.88 -45.01 29.72
C THR A 357 -8.06 -44.10 30.05
N THR A 358 -8.19 -43.68 31.30
CA THR A 358 -9.22 -42.74 31.74
C THR A 358 -8.57 -41.59 32.48
N THR A 359 -9.07 -40.38 32.26
CA THR A 359 -8.59 -39.16 32.92
C THR A 359 -9.75 -38.41 33.56
N GLU A 360 -9.46 -37.62 34.59
CA GLU A 360 -10.46 -36.73 35.19
C GLU A 360 -10.44 -35.38 34.50
N ARG A 361 -11.60 -34.96 33.99
CA ARG A 361 -11.82 -33.62 33.42
C ARG A 361 -12.58 -32.77 34.40
N SER A 362 -12.10 -31.56 34.68
CA SER A 362 -12.87 -30.61 35.46
C SER A 362 -14.01 -30.01 34.65
N VAL A 363 -15.22 -30.11 35.19
CA VAL A 363 -16.44 -29.51 34.69
C VAL A 363 -16.88 -28.42 35.68
N TRP A 364 -17.62 -27.41 35.20
CA TRP A 364 -18.11 -26.29 36.04
C TRP A 364 -16.98 -25.48 36.72
N ALA A 365 -16.01 -25.01 35.93
CA ALA A 365 -14.94 -24.11 36.41
C ALA A 365 -14.20 -24.60 37.67
N GLY A 366 -13.95 -25.91 37.78
CA GLY A 366 -13.29 -26.51 38.95
C GLY A 366 -14.22 -27.23 39.93
N LEU A 367 -15.54 -27.08 39.82
CA LEU A 367 -16.48 -27.51 40.87
C LEU A 367 -16.89 -28.99 40.79
N ARG A 368 -16.71 -29.64 39.64
CA ARG A 368 -16.95 -31.08 39.48
C ARG A 368 -15.84 -31.69 38.62
N THR A 369 -15.58 -32.98 38.81
CA THR A 369 -14.74 -33.78 37.93
C THR A 369 -15.55 -34.89 37.30
N GLU A 370 -15.29 -35.16 36.03
CA GLU A 370 -15.92 -36.22 35.25
C GLU A 370 -14.82 -37.12 34.69
N THR A 371 -14.98 -38.43 34.87
CA THR A 371 -14.06 -39.42 34.30
C THR A 371 -14.36 -39.57 32.82
N VAL A 372 -13.40 -39.22 31.98
CA VAL A 372 -13.49 -39.27 30.52
C VAL A 372 -12.41 -40.18 29.97
N SER A 373 -12.70 -40.86 28.87
CA SER A 373 -11.74 -41.77 28.23
C SER A 373 -10.61 -41.00 27.56
N ASP A 374 -9.42 -41.60 27.50
CA ASP A 374 -8.21 -41.04 26.88
C ASP A 374 -7.38 -42.15 26.24
N LEU A 375 -6.42 -41.77 25.40
CA LEU A 375 -5.44 -42.68 24.81
C LEU A 375 -4.06 -42.34 25.36
N GLU A 376 -3.38 -43.34 25.92
CA GLU A 376 -1.96 -43.26 26.26
C GLU A 376 -1.14 -43.79 25.09
N LEU A 377 -0.19 -42.99 24.61
CA LEU A 377 0.68 -43.35 23.50
C LEU A 377 2.09 -43.68 24.02
N SER A 378 2.72 -44.68 23.41
CA SER A 378 4.12 -45.05 23.65
C SER A 378 4.83 -45.40 22.34
N PRO A 379 6.18 -45.39 22.30
CA PRO A 379 6.93 -45.86 21.14
C PRO A 379 6.53 -47.30 20.76
N GLY A 380 6.30 -47.54 19.46
CA GLY A 380 6.04 -48.87 18.90
C GLY A 380 7.20 -49.34 18.02
N ASP A 381 6.88 -49.95 16.88
CA ASP A 381 7.86 -50.48 15.93
C ASP A 381 8.54 -49.37 15.10
N ARG A 382 9.81 -49.14 15.40
CA ARG A 382 10.66 -48.14 14.72
C ARG A 382 11.25 -48.63 13.40
N SER A 383 11.07 -49.89 13.03
CA SER A 383 11.60 -50.46 11.78
C SER A 383 10.72 -50.12 10.56
N ILE A 384 9.49 -49.67 10.79
CA ILE A 384 8.54 -49.30 9.75
C ILE A 384 9.05 -48.06 8.99
N PRO A 385 9.19 -48.12 7.66
CA PRO A 385 9.70 -46.99 6.89
C PRO A 385 8.70 -45.82 6.93
N LEU A 386 9.23 -44.62 7.20
CA LEU A 386 8.45 -43.39 7.23
C LEU A 386 8.79 -42.52 6.02
N THR A 387 7.76 -41.93 5.43
CA THR A 387 7.96 -40.89 4.40
C THR A 387 8.60 -39.63 5.02
N PRO A 388 9.17 -38.72 4.21
CA PRO A 388 9.82 -37.53 4.74
C PRO A 388 8.90 -36.71 5.67
N TRP A 389 7.64 -36.45 5.26
CA TRP A 389 6.71 -35.68 6.09
C TRP A 389 6.23 -36.46 7.33
N GLU A 390 6.07 -37.79 7.24
CA GLU A 390 5.77 -38.63 8.40
C GLU A 390 6.89 -38.58 9.46
N ASN A 391 8.16 -38.50 9.04
CA ASN A 391 9.27 -38.32 9.96
C ASN A 391 9.16 -37.02 10.77
N GLU A 392 8.62 -35.95 10.18
CA GLU A 392 8.41 -34.70 10.92
C GLU A 392 7.28 -34.81 11.95
N VAL A 393 6.22 -35.58 11.64
CA VAL A 393 5.18 -35.93 12.62
C VAL A 393 5.78 -36.77 13.74
N ALA A 394 6.56 -37.79 13.40
CA ALA A 394 7.23 -38.66 14.36
C ALA A 394 8.17 -37.87 15.29
N LYS A 395 8.96 -36.93 14.75
CA LYS A 395 9.80 -36.05 15.58
C LYS A 395 8.99 -35.25 16.60
N VAL A 396 7.82 -34.73 16.23
CA VAL A 396 6.95 -34.00 17.18
C VAL A 396 6.46 -34.94 18.27
N VAL A 397 5.93 -36.11 17.89
CA VAL A 397 5.41 -37.11 18.83
C VAL A 397 6.51 -37.61 19.75
N ASP A 398 7.69 -37.92 19.22
CA ASP A 398 8.83 -38.40 20.00
C ASP A 398 9.35 -37.35 20.99
N GLY A 399 9.28 -36.08 20.61
CA GLY A 399 9.62 -34.98 21.50
C GLY A 399 8.62 -34.78 22.65
N VAL A 400 7.37 -35.19 22.46
CA VAL A 400 6.35 -35.22 23.52
C VAL A 400 6.53 -36.45 24.41
N LEU A 401 6.76 -37.62 23.82
CA LEU A 401 6.92 -38.87 24.58
C LEU A 401 8.21 -38.92 25.42
N ASP A 402 9.29 -38.28 24.95
CA ASP A 402 10.63 -38.28 25.57
C ASP A 402 11.11 -39.69 25.99
N GLY A 403 10.79 -40.71 25.16
CA GLY A 403 11.12 -42.11 25.40
C GLY A 403 10.21 -42.86 26.37
N GLY A 404 9.23 -42.20 26.99
CA GLY A 404 8.22 -42.78 27.87
C GLY A 404 6.86 -42.97 27.19
N SER A 405 5.79 -42.84 27.97
CA SER A 405 4.41 -42.82 27.50
C SER A 405 3.71 -41.54 27.94
N GLU A 406 2.77 -41.04 27.14
CA GLU A 406 2.00 -39.85 27.48
C GLU A 406 0.56 -39.91 26.95
N ARG A 407 -0.35 -39.25 27.66
CA ARG A 407 -1.75 -39.15 27.28
C ARG A 407 -1.93 -38.18 26.12
N LEU A 408 -2.69 -38.59 25.10
CA LEU A 408 -2.96 -37.79 23.91
C LEU A 408 -3.63 -36.45 24.24
N SER A 409 -4.44 -36.36 25.31
CA SER A 409 -5.00 -35.08 25.79
C SER A 409 -3.95 -34.08 26.29
N ARG A 410 -2.78 -34.54 26.75
CA ARG A 410 -1.66 -33.71 27.24
C ARG A 410 -0.71 -33.28 26.12
N PHE A 411 -0.77 -33.90 24.94
CA PHE A 411 0.13 -33.59 23.82
C PHE A 411 0.09 -32.10 23.45
N ARG A 412 -1.09 -31.49 23.45
CA ARG A 412 -1.22 -30.05 23.12
C ARG A 412 -0.39 -29.19 24.06
N GLU A 413 -0.47 -29.43 25.36
CA GLU A 413 0.22 -28.66 26.39
C GLU A 413 1.73 -28.85 26.26
N GLN A 414 2.20 -30.09 26.08
CA GLN A 414 3.63 -30.36 25.92
C GLN A 414 4.21 -29.76 24.63
N ILE A 415 3.46 -29.80 23.53
CA ILE A 415 3.84 -29.14 22.28
C ILE A 415 3.91 -27.62 22.47
N GLU A 416 3.01 -27.04 23.27
CA GLU A 416 2.99 -25.61 23.59
C GLU A 416 4.17 -25.21 24.50
N ASP A 417 4.53 -26.06 25.46
CA ASP A 417 5.66 -25.85 26.37
C ASP A 417 7.01 -25.85 25.63
N ASP A 418 7.19 -26.70 24.62
CA ASP A 418 8.39 -26.73 23.75
C ASP A 418 8.11 -26.21 22.32
N ARG A 419 7.25 -25.19 22.20
CA ARG A 419 6.84 -24.63 20.90
C ARG A 419 8.02 -24.20 20.01
N VAL A 420 9.11 -23.71 20.61
CA VAL A 420 10.30 -23.26 19.88
C VAL A 420 10.93 -24.39 19.08
N THR A 421 10.94 -25.61 19.63
CA THR A 421 11.48 -26.81 18.97
C THR A 421 10.44 -27.47 18.06
N MET A 422 9.16 -27.46 18.46
CA MET A 422 8.09 -28.16 17.73
C MET A 422 7.57 -27.41 16.50
N ALA A 423 7.47 -26.08 16.53
CA ALA A 423 6.93 -25.29 15.40
C ALA A 423 7.73 -25.42 14.09
N PRO A 424 9.09 -25.46 14.12
CA PRO A 424 9.88 -25.75 12.93
C PRO A 424 9.60 -27.13 12.32
N ARG A 425 9.39 -28.17 13.15
CA ARG A 425 9.05 -29.54 12.69
C ARG A 425 7.71 -29.56 11.97
N PHE A 426 6.70 -28.86 12.48
CA PHE A 426 5.42 -28.70 11.79
C PHE A 426 5.56 -27.94 10.47
N THR A 427 6.39 -26.90 10.43
CA THR A 427 6.67 -26.17 9.18
C THR A 427 7.38 -27.07 8.15
N ALA A 428 8.31 -27.92 8.61
CA ALA A 428 8.96 -28.92 7.78
C ALA A 428 7.97 -29.97 7.25
N PHE A 429 7.04 -30.45 8.09
CA PHE A 429 5.95 -31.34 7.67
C PHE A 429 5.15 -30.73 6.51
N LYS A 430 4.71 -29.46 6.65
CA LYS A 430 3.96 -28.76 5.59
C LYS A 430 4.74 -28.67 4.28
N SER A 431 6.02 -28.31 4.37
CA SER A 431 6.90 -28.17 3.22
C SER A 431 7.09 -29.52 2.51
N GLN A 432 7.42 -30.57 3.25
CA GLN A 432 7.70 -31.89 2.70
C GLN A 432 6.44 -32.55 2.12
N ALA A 433 5.28 -32.40 2.76
CA ALA A 433 3.99 -32.80 2.18
C ALA A 433 3.70 -32.02 0.89
N GLY A 434 4.01 -30.71 0.86
CA GLY A 434 3.89 -29.88 -0.34
C GLY A 434 4.77 -30.34 -1.50
N VAL A 435 6.02 -30.76 -1.23
CA VAL A 435 6.92 -31.36 -2.22
C VAL A 435 6.33 -32.65 -2.76
N ALA A 436 5.86 -33.55 -1.89
CA ALA A 436 5.24 -34.81 -2.29
C ALA A 436 4.01 -34.59 -3.20
N VAL A 437 3.15 -33.61 -2.87
CA VAL A 437 2.03 -33.20 -3.73
C VAL A 437 2.51 -32.72 -5.11
N GLY A 438 3.66 -32.03 -5.17
CA GLY A 438 4.30 -31.61 -6.41
C GLY A 438 4.77 -32.79 -7.26
N ASP A 439 5.45 -33.75 -6.63
CA ASP A 439 6.02 -34.93 -7.27
C ASP A 439 4.94 -35.86 -7.86
N ARG A 440 3.74 -35.89 -7.25
CA ARG A 440 2.57 -36.61 -7.80
C ARG A 440 2.10 -36.06 -9.16
N GLY A 441 2.48 -34.84 -9.55
CA GLY A 441 2.11 -34.28 -10.84
C GLY A 441 0.61 -34.05 -11.04
N TRP A 442 -0.16 -33.93 -9.96
CA TRP A 442 -1.62 -33.80 -10.01
C TRP A 442 -2.11 -32.50 -10.67
N PHE A 443 -1.26 -31.47 -10.80
CA PHE A 443 -1.70 -30.14 -11.18
C PHE A 443 -0.92 -29.54 -12.35
N ARG A 444 -1.63 -28.75 -13.17
CA ARG A 444 -1.03 -27.85 -14.17
C ARG A 444 -1.32 -26.40 -13.79
N SER A 445 -0.27 -25.67 -13.47
CA SER A 445 -0.28 -24.27 -13.00
C SER A 445 0.06 -23.23 -14.07
N ILE A 446 0.16 -23.65 -15.34
CA ILE A 446 0.59 -22.78 -16.45
C ILE A 446 -0.32 -21.55 -16.67
N GLY A 447 -1.56 -21.58 -16.17
CA GLY A 447 -2.47 -20.44 -16.23
C GLY A 447 -2.04 -19.25 -15.37
N ALA A 448 -1.09 -19.42 -14.43
CA ALA A 448 -0.53 -18.28 -13.70
C ALA A 448 0.26 -17.35 -14.63
N LEU A 449 0.91 -17.88 -15.67
CA LEU A 449 1.75 -17.12 -16.59
C LEU A 449 1.02 -15.93 -17.25
N PRO A 450 -0.14 -16.10 -17.93
CA PRO A 450 -0.85 -14.96 -18.53
C PRO A 450 -1.29 -13.92 -17.49
N LEU A 451 -1.63 -14.33 -16.26
CA LEU A 451 -1.99 -13.41 -15.18
C LEU A 451 -0.78 -12.63 -14.67
N VAL A 452 0.39 -13.27 -14.53
CA VAL A 452 1.64 -12.61 -14.14
C VAL A 452 2.10 -11.63 -15.22
N LEU A 453 2.07 -12.04 -16.49
CA LEU A 453 2.39 -11.16 -17.62
C LEU A 453 1.41 -9.99 -17.71
N GLY A 454 0.12 -10.24 -17.50
CA GLY A 454 -0.90 -9.19 -17.41
C GLY A 454 -0.65 -8.22 -16.27
N LEU A 455 -0.35 -8.73 -15.06
CA LEU A 455 -0.03 -7.91 -13.89
C LEU A 455 1.17 -6.99 -14.16
N VAL A 456 2.28 -7.56 -14.65
CA VAL A 456 3.50 -6.79 -14.98
C VAL A 456 3.23 -5.79 -16.10
N GLY A 457 2.47 -6.19 -17.13
CA GLY A 457 2.08 -5.31 -18.24
C GLY A 457 1.23 -4.12 -17.79
N PHE A 458 0.18 -4.37 -17.00
CA PHE A 458 -0.69 -3.32 -16.46
C PHE A 458 0.05 -2.39 -15.49
N ALA A 459 0.82 -2.95 -14.56
CA ALA A 459 1.58 -2.16 -13.59
C ALA A 459 2.68 -1.32 -14.27
N GLY A 460 3.42 -1.91 -15.21
CA GLY A 460 4.47 -1.23 -15.96
C GLY A 460 3.92 -0.11 -16.86
N ALA A 461 2.87 -0.39 -17.64
CA ALA A 461 2.20 0.61 -18.45
C ALA A 461 1.59 1.72 -17.58
N GLY A 462 1.00 1.37 -16.43
CA GLY A 462 0.46 2.32 -15.46
C GLY A 462 1.52 3.26 -14.92
N ALA A 463 2.69 2.74 -14.54
CA ALA A 463 3.82 3.53 -14.06
C ALA A 463 4.38 4.48 -15.14
N ILE A 464 4.55 4.01 -16.37
CA ILE A 464 5.02 4.83 -17.50
C ILE A 464 4.01 5.95 -17.79
N THR A 465 2.72 5.62 -17.83
CA THR A 465 1.65 6.60 -18.11
C THR A 465 1.56 7.64 -16.99
N LEU A 466 1.67 7.21 -15.72
CA LEU A 466 1.66 8.11 -14.58
C LEU A 466 2.87 9.05 -14.59
N PHE A 467 4.06 8.53 -14.90
CA PHE A 467 5.26 9.33 -15.04
C PHE A 467 5.09 10.40 -16.12
N ALA A 468 4.60 10.03 -17.31
CA ALA A 468 4.31 10.97 -18.38
C ALA A 468 3.26 12.02 -17.99
N ALA A 469 2.24 11.63 -17.21
CA ALA A 469 1.23 12.54 -16.70
C ALA A 469 1.79 13.56 -15.70
N ILE A 470 2.69 13.14 -14.81
CA ILE A 470 3.33 14.00 -13.80
C ILE A 470 4.34 14.95 -14.46
N ASP A 471 5.19 14.43 -15.34
CA ASP A 471 6.21 15.22 -16.05
C ASP A 471 5.58 16.27 -16.98
N GLY A 472 4.48 15.91 -17.64
CA GLY A 472 3.73 16.81 -18.50
C GLY A 472 2.76 17.75 -17.78
N TRP A 473 2.62 17.66 -16.45
CA TRP A 473 1.54 18.32 -15.72
C TRP A 473 1.67 19.84 -15.72
N ARG A 474 0.61 20.52 -16.16
CA ARG A 474 0.49 21.98 -16.13
C ARG A 474 -0.49 22.39 -15.05
N SER A 475 0.02 22.72 -13.86
CA SER A 475 -0.79 23.07 -12.68
C SER A 475 -1.76 24.24 -12.90
N VAL A 476 -1.38 25.17 -13.76
CA VAL A 476 -2.11 26.41 -14.01
C VAL A 476 -3.11 26.22 -15.16
N SER A 477 -2.70 25.61 -16.27
CA SER A 477 -3.56 25.38 -17.45
C SER A 477 -3.47 23.91 -17.90
N PRO A 478 -4.14 22.98 -17.20
CA PRO A 478 -4.11 21.57 -17.56
C PRO A 478 -4.79 21.36 -18.91
N ARG A 479 -4.13 20.58 -19.78
CA ARG A 479 -4.71 20.14 -21.05
C ARG A 479 -5.70 19.02 -20.80
N PHE A 480 -6.59 18.79 -21.75
CA PHE A 480 -7.52 17.66 -21.68
C PHE A 480 -6.78 16.33 -21.53
N TRP A 481 -5.68 16.15 -22.27
CA TRP A 481 -4.86 14.94 -22.21
C TRP A 481 -4.14 14.74 -20.88
N ASP A 482 -3.79 15.80 -20.16
CA ASP A 482 -3.16 15.69 -18.83
C ASP A 482 -4.11 14.97 -17.86
N VAL A 483 -5.41 15.31 -17.92
CA VAL A 483 -6.47 14.66 -17.11
C VAL A 483 -6.73 13.23 -17.58
N VAL A 484 -6.76 13.00 -18.89
CA VAL A 484 -7.02 11.66 -19.46
C VAL A 484 -5.88 10.69 -19.12
N LEU A 485 -4.62 11.11 -19.18
CA LEU A 485 -3.47 10.27 -18.83
C LEU A 485 -3.52 9.81 -17.37
N ILE A 486 -3.91 10.69 -16.44
CA ILE A 486 -4.15 10.31 -15.03
C ILE A 486 -5.26 9.26 -14.95
N GLY A 487 -6.37 9.46 -15.66
CA GLY A 487 -7.48 8.50 -15.70
C GLY A 487 -7.05 7.13 -16.23
N ILE A 488 -6.24 7.10 -17.30
CA ILE A 488 -5.68 5.87 -17.88
C ILE A 488 -4.74 5.19 -16.88
N ALA A 489 -3.85 5.94 -16.22
CA ALA A 489 -2.95 5.40 -15.21
C ALA A 489 -3.72 4.73 -14.06
N ILE A 490 -4.76 5.40 -13.53
CA ILE A 490 -5.64 4.84 -12.49
C ILE A 490 -6.30 3.54 -12.98
N ALA A 491 -6.86 3.54 -14.20
CA ALA A 491 -7.47 2.35 -14.78
C ALA A 491 -6.48 1.18 -14.91
N LEU A 492 -5.24 1.44 -15.32
CA LEU A 492 -4.18 0.42 -15.41
C LEU A 492 -3.81 -0.15 -14.04
N PHE A 493 -3.71 0.68 -13.00
CA PHE A 493 -3.48 0.20 -11.64
C PHE A 493 -4.66 -0.61 -11.09
N LEU A 494 -5.90 -0.25 -11.43
CA LEU A 494 -7.08 -1.06 -11.09
C LEU A 494 -7.05 -2.44 -11.77
N ASN A 495 -6.68 -2.49 -13.06
CA ASN A 495 -6.49 -3.75 -13.77
C ASN A 495 -5.39 -4.60 -13.12
N ALA A 496 -4.25 -3.99 -12.76
CA ALA A 496 -3.17 -4.67 -12.04
C ALA A 496 -3.67 -5.25 -10.70
N ALA A 497 -4.38 -4.46 -9.89
CA ALA A 497 -4.95 -4.92 -8.62
C ALA A 497 -5.93 -6.09 -8.82
N LEU A 498 -6.79 -6.05 -9.85
CA LEU A 498 -7.73 -7.12 -10.14
C LEU A 498 -7.00 -8.41 -10.58
N THR A 499 -5.98 -8.30 -11.42
CA THR A 499 -5.15 -9.46 -11.82
C THR A 499 -4.38 -10.06 -10.64
N LEU A 500 -3.89 -9.22 -9.72
CA LEU A 500 -3.27 -9.67 -8.47
C LEU A 500 -4.26 -10.42 -7.59
N ALA A 501 -5.49 -9.91 -7.44
CA ALA A 501 -6.56 -10.59 -6.73
C ALA A 501 -6.87 -11.96 -7.38
N ALA A 502 -6.93 -12.03 -8.72
CA ALA A 502 -7.15 -13.28 -9.44
C ALA A 502 -6.01 -14.30 -9.24
N LEU A 503 -4.76 -13.86 -9.10
CA LEU A 503 -3.62 -14.74 -8.78
C LEU A 503 -3.76 -15.42 -7.41
N THR A 504 -4.45 -14.79 -6.45
CA THR A 504 -4.72 -15.45 -5.14
C THR A 504 -5.71 -16.61 -5.27
N GLN A 505 -6.58 -16.58 -6.28
CA GLN A 505 -7.64 -17.56 -6.49
C GLN A 505 -7.14 -18.69 -7.38
N ARG A 506 -6.46 -19.68 -6.78
CA ARG A 506 -5.80 -20.79 -7.49
C ARG A 506 -6.71 -21.50 -8.51
N LYS A 507 -8.00 -21.66 -8.20
CA LYS A 507 -9.00 -22.30 -9.09
C LYS A 507 -9.18 -21.59 -10.44
N LEU A 508 -8.81 -20.31 -10.54
CA LEU A 508 -8.90 -19.57 -11.80
C LEU A 508 -7.81 -19.96 -12.80
N TRP A 509 -6.63 -20.36 -12.31
CA TRP A 509 -5.43 -20.50 -13.15
C TRP A 509 -4.74 -21.86 -13.03
N ARG A 510 -5.14 -22.68 -12.05
CA ARG A 510 -4.66 -24.03 -11.81
C ARG A 510 -5.78 -25.03 -12.06
N ARG A 511 -5.46 -26.12 -12.75
CA ARG A 511 -6.35 -27.28 -12.90
C ARG A 511 -5.66 -28.59 -12.56
N ARG A 512 -6.44 -29.62 -12.23
CA ARG A 512 -5.95 -30.99 -12.10
C ARG A 512 -5.58 -31.59 -13.46
N THR A 513 -4.64 -32.53 -13.49
CA THR A 513 -4.38 -33.39 -14.65
C THR A 513 -5.54 -34.36 -14.87
N ALA A 514 -5.59 -35.09 -16.00
CA ALA A 514 -6.68 -36.04 -16.23
C ALA A 514 -6.72 -37.12 -15.13
N ALA A 515 -5.57 -37.75 -14.85
CA ALA A 515 -5.43 -38.75 -13.78
C ALA A 515 -5.72 -38.14 -12.40
N GLY A 516 -5.19 -36.95 -12.09
CA GLY A 516 -5.45 -36.28 -10.82
C GLY A 516 -6.91 -35.86 -10.64
N GLN A 517 -7.64 -35.55 -11.72
CA GLN A 517 -9.08 -35.26 -11.64
C GLN A 517 -9.89 -36.52 -11.33
N GLU A 518 -9.60 -37.63 -12.01
CA GLU A 518 -10.30 -38.90 -11.76
C GLU A 518 -10.04 -39.40 -10.35
N GLU A 519 -8.79 -39.32 -9.87
CA GLU A 519 -8.44 -39.63 -8.49
C GLU A 519 -9.18 -38.71 -7.50
N ALA A 520 -9.23 -37.39 -7.77
CA ALA A 520 -9.98 -36.45 -6.93
C ALA A 520 -11.48 -36.76 -6.87
N GLU A 521 -12.10 -37.14 -8.00
CA GLU A 521 -13.52 -37.50 -8.05
C GLU A 521 -13.82 -38.76 -7.23
N ARG A 522 -12.94 -39.77 -7.29
CA ARG A 522 -13.03 -40.97 -6.44
C ARG A 522 -12.87 -40.64 -4.96
N TRP A 523 -11.91 -39.79 -4.60
CA TRP A 523 -11.74 -39.34 -3.21
C TRP A 523 -12.91 -38.49 -2.71
N GLU A 524 -13.53 -37.67 -3.57
CA GLU A 524 -14.73 -36.91 -3.20
C GLU A 524 -15.95 -37.83 -3.06
N ALA A 525 -16.04 -38.92 -3.85
CA ALA A 525 -17.06 -39.97 -3.67
C ALA A 525 -16.87 -40.73 -2.35
N PHE A 526 -15.63 -41.06 -1.98
CA PHE A 526 -15.30 -41.65 -0.67
C PHE A 526 -15.62 -40.70 0.48
N ARG A 527 -15.24 -39.42 0.36
CA ARG A 527 -15.57 -38.38 1.36
C ARG A 527 -17.08 -38.21 1.55
N ARG A 528 -17.86 -38.24 0.46
CA ARG A 528 -19.33 -38.22 0.51
C ARG A 528 -19.88 -39.45 1.23
N TYR A 529 -19.34 -40.63 0.95
CA TYR A 529 -19.72 -41.86 1.65
C TYR A 529 -19.53 -41.76 3.17
N LEU A 530 -18.37 -41.27 3.62
CA LEU A 530 -18.09 -41.04 5.05
C LEU A 530 -18.96 -39.93 5.67
N SER A 531 -19.48 -39.00 4.86
CA SER A 531 -20.30 -37.89 5.32
C SER A 531 -21.78 -38.26 5.48
N ASP A 532 -22.28 -39.19 4.65
CA ASP A 532 -23.68 -39.59 4.55
C ASP A 532 -23.98 -40.82 5.43
N PHE A 533 -24.06 -40.54 6.74
CA PHE A 533 -24.24 -41.50 7.82
C PHE A 533 -25.37 -42.54 7.66
N PRO A 534 -26.57 -42.22 7.12
CA PRO A 534 -27.65 -43.20 7.00
C PRO A 534 -27.38 -44.32 5.99
N ARG A 535 -26.31 -44.28 5.19
CA ARG A 535 -25.95 -45.37 4.26
C ARG A 535 -24.77 -46.21 4.71
N LEU A 536 -23.98 -45.74 5.69
CA LEU A 536 -22.96 -46.56 6.36
C LEU A 536 -23.58 -47.76 7.09
N GLN A 537 -24.84 -47.63 7.53
CA GLN A 537 -25.61 -48.72 8.11
C GLN A 537 -25.96 -49.83 7.10
N ASP A 538 -26.15 -49.46 5.82
CA ASP A 538 -26.60 -50.38 4.77
C ASP A 538 -25.43 -51.21 4.19
N ALA A 539 -24.18 -50.75 4.38
CA ALA A 539 -22.95 -51.40 3.93
C ALA A 539 -21.82 -51.21 4.96
N ALA A 540 -22.04 -51.63 6.20
CA ALA A 540 -21.04 -51.50 7.27
C ALA A 540 -19.73 -52.23 6.88
N PRO A 541 -18.55 -51.64 7.14
CA PRO A 541 -17.26 -52.28 6.88
C PRO A 541 -17.14 -53.64 7.57
N ALA A 542 -16.68 -54.64 6.81
CA ALA A 542 -16.51 -55.99 7.32
C ALA A 542 -15.23 -56.19 8.16
N THR A 543 -14.25 -55.29 8.05
CA THR A 543 -12.92 -55.46 8.65
C THR A 543 -12.52 -54.30 9.55
N LEU A 544 -11.75 -54.61 10.61
CA LEU A 544 -11.17 -53.61 11.51
C LEU A 544 -10.26 -52.63 10.75
N GLU A 545 -9.45 -53.14 9.83
CA GLU A 545 -8.54 -52.32 9.03
C GLU A 545 -9.29 -51.23 8.26
N LEU A 546 -10.45 -51.55 7.66
CA LEU A 546 -11.23 -50.59 6.89
C LEU A 546 -11.83 -49.51 7.80
N TRP A 547 -12.31 -49.89 8.98
CA TRP A 547 -12.76 -48.93 9.98
C TRP A 547 -11.63 -47.97 10.40
N GLU A 548 -10.43 -48.48 10.70
CA GLU A 548 -9.31 -47.61 11.12
C GLU A 548 -8.89 -46.64 10.00
N ARG A 549 -8.89 -47.12 8.75
CA ARG A 549 -8.70 -46.25 7.57
C ARG A 549 -9.80 -45.18 7.46
N TYR A 550 -11.07 -45.50 7.75
CA TYR A 550 -12.16 -44.51 7.73
C TYR A 550 -11.91 -43.38 8.73
N LEU A 551 -11.42 -43.71 9.94
CA LEU A 551 -11.12 -42.70 10.94
C LEU A 551 -10.00 -41.77 10.45
N VAL A 552 -8.90 -42.36 9.99
CA VAL A 552 -7.73 -41.61 9.48
C VAL A 552 -8.14 -40.62 8.39
N TYR A 553 -8.87 -41.05 7.37
CA TYR A 553 -9.35 -40.15 6.31
C TYR A 553 -10.46 -39.21 6.79
N GLY A 554 -11.32 -39.65 7.71
CA GLY A 554 -12.31 -38.82 8.38
C GLY A 554 -11.67 -37.62 9.09
N ILE A 555 -10.52 -37.83 9.74
CA ILE A 555 -9.71 -36.76 10.34
C ILE A 555 -9.16 -35.84 9.25
N ALA A 556 -8.57 -36.39 8.20
CA ALA A 556 -8.00 -35.61 7.10
C ALA A 556 -9.06 -34.70 6.41
N PHE A 557 -10.31 -35.18 6.33
CA PHE A 557 -11.44 -34.44 5.76
C PHE A 557 -12.16 -33.52 6.76
N GLY A 558 -11.84 -33.59 8.06
CA GLY A 558 -12.51 -32.84 9.12
C GLY A 558 -13.94 -33.34 9.43
N ILE A 559 -14.22 -34.62 9.21
CA ILE A 559 -15.52 -35.29 9.47
C ILE A 559 -15.39 -36.47 10.45
N ALA A 560 -14.28 -36.54 11.20
CA ALA A 560 -13.98 -37.65 12.12
C ALA A 560 -15.09 -37.95 13.13
N ASP A 561 -15.76 -36.92 13.66
CA ASP A 561 -16.83 -37.10 14.64
C ASP A 561 -18.01 -37.90 14.06
N ARG A 562 -18.32 -37.71 12.78
CA ARG A 562 -19.35 -38.52 12.08
C ARG A 562 -18.90 -39.96 11.93
N VAL A 563 -17.63 -40.19 11.57
CA VAL A 563 -17.09 -41.54 11.43
C VAL A 563 -17.09 -42.28 12.78
N LEU A 564 -16.71 -41.61 13.85
CA LEU A 564 -16.72 -42.14 15.22
C LEU A 564 -18.13 -42.50 15.70
N GLN A 565 -19.12 -41.64 15.43
CA GLN A 565 -20.53 -41.95 15.72
C GLN A 565 -20.97 -43.23 14.99
N ALA A 566 -20.47 -43.47 13.78
CA ALA A 566 -20.86 -44.61 12.94
C ALA A 566 -20.21 -45.88 13.48
N ALA A 567 -18.94 -45.79 13.84
CA ALA A 567 -18.23 -46.87 14.51
C ALA A 567 -18.93 -47.24 15.83
N HIS A 568 -19.32 -46.27 16.66
CA HIS A 568 -20.00 -46.56 17.92
C HIS A 568 -21.34 -47.30 17.74
N LEU A 569 -22.07 -46.99 16.67
CA LEU A 569 -23.38 -47.60 16.41
C LEU A 569 -23.31 -48.94 15.68
N TYR A 570 -22.33 -49.15 14.80
CA TYR A 570 -22.33 -50.28 13.86
C TYR A 570 -21.08 -51.15 13.90
N MET A 571 -20.00 -50.75 14.58
CA MET A 571 -18.80 -51.58 14.70
C MET A 571 -19.07 -52.74 15.67
N PRO A 572 -18.79 -54.00 15.28
CA PRO A 572 -18.83 -55.13 16.21
C PRO A 572 -17.92 -54.89 17.42
N ALA A 573 -18.39 -55.24 18.62
CA ALA A 573 -17.65 -55.02 19.86
C ALA A 573 -16.27 -55.73 19.90
N GLU A 574 -16.16 -56.88 19.23
CA GLU A 574 -14.91 -57.63 19.07
C GLU A 574 -13.87 -56.85 18.28
N LEU A 575 -14.29 -56.17 17.21
CA LEU A 575 -13.40 -55.31 16.41
C LEU A 575 -13.05 -54.05 17.17
N ALA A 576 -14.02 -53.45 17.87
CA ALA A 576 -13.77 -52.27 18.70
C ALA A 576 -12.73 -52.53 19.80
N ALA A 577 -12.77 -53.70 20.44
CA ALA A 577 -11.81 -54.08 21.48
C ALA A 577 -10.40 -54.38 20.94
N ALA A 578 -10.29 -54.77 19.67
CA ALA A 578 -9.02 -55.07 19.00
C ALA A 578 -8.38 -53.84 18.32
N SER A 579 -9.09 -52.70 18.25
CA SER A 579 -8.59 -51.51 17.56
C SER A 579 -7.51 -50.78 18.36
N SER A 580 -6.50 -50.28 17.65
CA SER A 580 -5.49 -49.36 18.23
C SER A 580 -5.94 -47.89 18.15
N VAL A 581 -7.04 -47.59 17.48
CA VAL A 581 -7.43 -46.20 17.18
C VAL A 581 -8.86 -45.87 17.63
N TYR A 582 -9.75 -46.87 17.65
CA TYR A 582 -11.09 -46.75 18.21
C TYR A 582 -11.11 -47.20 19.66
N TRP A 583 -11.67 -46.36 20.53
CA TRP A 583 -11.97 -46.73 21.90
C TRP A 583 -13.35 -46.18 22.29
N ILE A 584 -14.19 -47.05 22.86
CA ILE A 584 -15.55 -46.71 23.28
C ILE A 584 -15.54 -46.64 24.81
N SER A 585 -15.89 -45.48 25.36
CA SER A 585 -16.04 -45.31 26.80
C SER A 585 -17.20 -46.19 27.32
N PRO A 586 -17.04 -46.88 28.47
CA PRO A 586 -18.16 -47.55 29.14
C PRO A 586 -19.32 -46.62 29.52
N GLY A 587 -19.11 -45.30 29.51
CA GLY A 587 -20.09 -44.27 29.92
C GLY A 587 -21.04 -43.75 28.83
N GLY A 588 -20.90 -44.18 27.57
CA GLY A 588 -21.93 -43.96 26.54
C GLY A 588 -22.16 -42.50 26.08
N ASP A 589 -21.18 -41.61 26.14
CA ASP A 589 -21.35 -40.27 25.58
C ASP A 589 -21.17 -40.29 24.05
N LEU A 590 -22.28 -40.05 23.34
CA LEU A 590 -22.37 -40.08 21.88
C LEU A 590 -21.71 -38.82 21.30
N GLY A 591 -20.38 -38.81 21.16
CA GLY A 591 -19.68 -37.75 20.43
C GLY A 591 -18.35 -37.28 21.01
N THR A 592 -17.89 -37.81 22.14
CA THR A 592 -16.50 -37.64 22.56
C THR A 592 -15.64 -38.60 21.73
N GLY A 593 -14.56 -38.11 21.11
CA GLY A 593 -13.64 -38.95 20.35
C GLY A 593 -12.94 -40.01 21.21
N PRO A 594 -11.89 -40.66 20.70
CA PRO A 594 -11.12 -41.64 21.48
C PRO A 594 -10.37 -40.99 22.67
N THR A 595 -10.52 -39.68 22.90
CA THR A 595 -9.93 -38.97 24.03
C THR A 595 -10.91 -38.05 24.75
N SER A 596 -10.46 -37.43 25.85
CA SER A 596 -11.20 -36.46 26.66
C SER A 596 -11.60 -35.19 25.90
N ILE A 597 -11.15 -35.09 24.64
CA ILE A 597 -11.27 -33.99 23.70
C ILE A 597 -11.76 -34.60 22.35
N SER A 598 -12.60 -33.90 21.60
CA SER A 598 -13.00 -34.37 20.25
C SER A 598 -11.79 -34.41 19.31
N ILE A 599 -11.82 -35.24 18.25
CA ILE A 599 -10.67 -35.25 17.32
C ILE A 599 -10.55 -33.92 16.56
N GLY A 600 -11.68 -33.26 16.29
CA GLY A 600 -11.68 -31.90 15.72
C GLY A 600 -10.96 -30.90 16.63
N ASP A 601 -11.24 -30.93 17.93
CA ASP A 601 -10.57 -30.08 18.92
C ASP A 601 -9.09 -30.41 19.07
N LEU A 602 -8.72 -31.70 19.02
CA LEU A 602 -7.32 -32.14 19.03
C LEU A 602 -6.56 -31.59 17.82
N ALA A 603 -7.10 -31.76 16.62
CA ALA A 603 -6.52 -31.26 15.39
C ALA A 603 -6.39 -29.72 15.40
N SER A 604 -7.42 -29.00 15.86
CA SER A 604 -7.34 -27.54 15.99
C SER A 604 -6.30 -27.12 17.05
N GLY A 605 -6.22 -27.86 18.15
CA GLY A 605 -5.27 -27.69 19.25
C GLY A 605 -3.82 -27.80 18.77
N PHE A 606 -3.47 -28.84 18.02
CA PHE A 606 -2.14 -28.98 17.41
C PHE A 606 -1.82 -27.85 16.45
N GLY A 607 -2.78 -27.42 15.63
CA GLY A 607 -2.59 -26.28 14.73
C GLY A 607 -2.21 -25.00 15.48
N SER A 608 -2.83 -24.76 16.64
CA SER A 608 -2.52 -23.61 17.50
C SER A 608 -1.21 -23.76 18.26
N ALA A 609 -0.91 -24.95 18.80
CA ALA A 609 0.28 -25.18 19.61
C ALA A 609 1.56 -25.16 18.77
N LEU A 610 1.49 -25.66 17.53
CA LEU A 610 2.59 -25.72 16.57
C LEU A 610 2.75 -24.44 15.72
N ALA A 611 1.88 -23.44 15.92
CA ALA A 611 2.02 -22.17 15.21
C ALA A 611 3.30 -21.46 15.68
N PRO A 612 4.16 -20.96 14.77
CA PRO A 612 5.35 -20.23 15.16
C PRO A 612 4.98 -19.00 16.04
N PRO A 613 5.74 -18.70 17.10
CA PRO A 613 5.55 -17.46 17.85
C PRO A 613 5.74 -16.28 16.88
N SER A 614 4.79 -15.33 16.90
CA SER A 614 4.78 -14.21 15.96
C SER A 614 6.04 -13.35 16.13
N SER A 615 7.01 -13.49 15.22
CA SER A 615 8.05 -12.50 14.99
C SER A 615 7.45 -11.42 14.09
N GLY A 616 7.36 -10.19 14.59
CA GLY A 616 6.97 -9.05 13.79
C GLY A 616 7.97 -8.86 12.64
N SER A 617 7.60 -9.27 11.44
CA SER A 617 8.38 -9.05 10.23
C SER A 617 8.27 -7.58 9.85
N GLY A 618 9.30 -6.80 10.18
CA GLY A 618 9.53 -5.47 9.63
C GLY A 618 9.62 -5.56 8.11
N GLY A 619 8.64 -4.95 7.45
CA GLY A 619 8.62 -4.82 6.00
C GLY A 619 9.76 -3.91 5.54
N GLY A 620 10.63 -4.47 4.70
CA GLY A 620 11.59 -3.70 3.93
C GLY A 620 10.89 -2.87 2.86
N GLY A 621 11.20 -1.57 2.84
CA GLY A 621 11.18 -0.69 1.67
C GLY A 621 12.49 0.08 1.75
N GLY A 622 13.42 -0.04 0.80
CA GLY A 622 13.20 0.28 -0.60
C GLY A 622 13.57 1.75 -0.78
N GLY A 623 14.87 2.00 -1.00
CA GLY A 623 15.41 3.33 -1.15
C GLY A 623 14.90 4.03 -2.42
N PHE A 624 14.75 5.35 -2.33
CA PHE A 624 14.74 6.24 -3.47
C PHE A 624 15.72 7.37 -3.22
N SER A 625 16.72 7.44 -4.08
CA SER A 625 17.63 8.57 -4.21
C SER A 625 16.82 9.80 -4.63
N GLY A 626 17.13 10.93 -3.99
CA GLY A 626 16.65 12.24 -4.41
C GLY A 626 17.21 12.57 -5.78
N GLY A 627 16.36 12.46 -6.81
CA GLY A 627 16.60 13.05 -8.12
C GLY A 627 16.11 14.49 -8.11
N GLY A 628 17.05 15.44 -8.08
CA GLY A 628 16.76 16.85 -8.33
C GLY A 628 16.37 17.06 -9.79
N GLY A 629 15.12 17.43 -10.03
CA GLY A 629 14.60 17.84 -11.33
C GLY A 629 14.73 19.35 -11.49
N GLY A 630 15.72 19.79 -12.25
CA GLY A 630 15.80 21.15 -12.77
C GLY A 630 14.99 21.26 -14.06
N GLY A 631 13.91 22.05 -14.02
CA GLY A 631 13.14 22.48 -15.18
C GLY A 631 13.19 24.00 -15.28
N GLY A 632 13.80 24.52 -16.34
CA GLY A 632 14.05 25.94 -16.55
C GLY A 632 12.86 26.71 -17.13
N GLY A 633 12.82 28.02 -16.86
CA GLY A 633 11.92 28.96 -17.54
C GLY A 633 11.16 29.93 -16.64
N GLY A 634 11.78 30.43 -15.57
CA GLY A 634 11.21 31.53 -14.79
C GLY A 634 12.16 31.97 -13.69
N GLY A 635 12.09 33.25 -13.35
CA GLY A 635 12.87 33.79 -12.26
C GLY A 635 12.16 33.62 -10.92
N GLY A 636 12.87 33.09 -9.93
CA GLY A 636 12.38 32.92 -8.56
C GLY A 636 13.10 33.83 -7.59
N GLY A 637 12.53 33.98 -6.40
CA GLY A 637 13.15 34.71 -5.30
C GLY A 637 12.76 34.09 -3.97
N GLY A 638 13.52 34.42 -2.93
CA GLY A 638 13.32 33.91 -1.59
C GLY A 638 14.04 34.75 -0.54
N PHE A 639 13.81 34.41 0.72
CA PHE A 639 14.35 35.12 1.87
C PHE A 639 14.91 34.13 2.88
N GLY A 640 16.04 34.46 3.51
CA GLY A 640 16.74 33.57 4.43
C GLY A 640 17.44 34.24 5.61
#